data_AF-A0A2N2MT95-F1
#
_entry.id   AF-A0A2N2MT95-F1
#
_cell.length_a   1.000
_cell.length_b   1.000
_cell.length_c   1.000
_cell.angle_alpha   90.00
_cell.angle_beta   90.00
_cell.angle_gamma   90.00
#
_symmetry.space_group_name_H-M   'P 1'
#
loop_
_entity.id
_entity.type
_entity.pdbx_description
1 polymer ?
#
loop_
_entity_poly.entity_id
_entity_poly.type
_entity_poly.pdbx_seq_one_letter_code
_entity_poly.pdbx_strand_id
1 'polypeptide(L)'
;MTYLKILIKQFSDPLRKSGPVFKLYIIPLALGFGIFVCMGGLYILPPDSKNWIMAGFLDPQQYYLSWEFFRHTPFWQFPVGANPALGMDISSSIVFADSIPLLAILFKPFSPLLGDTFQYFGLWLMLCFVLQYFFAYKLISYFTADTFTQIIGACFFVLAPAFLMRTTIHFALSGHWLVLAAFCLFFAQRFFPWRWLLLLFLGVSINVYLFLMVALVWCCDIAQRLLKKEIKLRNALTNLGEGVILAVFIMWVLGYFMLGSTPKAEKLFPGMNLLALFNPGIPVFMPGQSWSRIIPGIKMIQGDGFMFLGIGNILLLISAIIVWLRSPKLIGSNATKITLCILIVSLSIIALSNTIYIGEYELFSYPLFRPFEYFDTVFRGYGRMFWPVYYLIILFSLAVISKISRRVSLVMITLFLAIHLYDLSGMLTSHRAFYSNPPVWNSPLKANLWNDIARRYDKILYVLPYNNFFGFIPFVEYAAINKISINMGYFARVDENKVKAAQSKLTKELLAGNFDPSALYVFEDKKLWIVAITNLKNGDLAGELDGFKVLAPRLNTCRDCSIDSLKLLEIQQDGYFDMPDGILSFHNGGTARKHLIYGWSGSESWGTWSDGHEAVVYFNLKKAPVGDIALHLTGGAFVNEKHPLQRMDVFINDVKMCTIIRDSSAEKTDIILIPKYIYIKSRGKIKITMRFPDAVSPAAVGMSEDSRLLSFALKKIWISK
;
A
#
# COMPACT_ATOMS: atom_id res chain seq x y z
N MET A 1 41.56 14.75 3.19
CA MET A 1 41.28 15.93 4.05
C MET A 1 41.01 17.22 3.28
N THR A 2 41.60 17.46 2.10
CA THR A 2 41.41 18.69 1.30
C THR A 2 40.01 18.79 0.65
N TYR A 3 39.43 17.67 0.22
CA TYR A 3 38.04 17.60 -0.31
C TYR A 3 36.96 17.84 0.76
N LEU A 4 37.19 17.40 2.00
CA LEU A 4 36.26 17.63 3.11
C LEU A 4 36.21 19.11 3.53
N LYS A 5 37.35 19.81 3.45
CA LYS A 5 37.41 21.27 3.66
C LYS A 5 36.71 22.05 2.54
N ILE A 6 36.70 21.54 1.30
CA ILE A 6 35.97 22.15 0.17
C ILE A 6 34.45 21.95 0.33
N LEU A 7 34.02 20.77 0.79
CA LEU A 7 32.62 20.48 1.13
C LEU A 7 32.10 21.40 2.26
N ILE A 8 32.88 21.61 3.32
CA ILE A 8 32.49 22.48 4.44
C ILE A 8 32.49 23.97 4.03
N LYS A 9 33.38 24.40 3.13
CA LYS A 9 33.46 25.80 2.65
C LYS A 9 32.36 26.18 1.65
N GLN A 10 31.68 25.22 1.03
CA GLN A 10 30.54 25.46 0.12
C GLN A 10 29.16 25.55 0.81
N PHE A 11 29.10 25.29 2.13
CA PHE A 11 27.89 25.49 2.94
C PHE A 11 27.73 26.90 3.52
N SER A 12 28.73 27.77 3.38
CA SER A 12 28.62 29.18 3.76
C SER A 12 28.12 30.02 2.58
N ASP A 13 26.84 30.38 2.59
CA ASP A 13 26.33 31.48 1.75
C ASP A 13 26.83 32.82 2.33
N PRO A 14 27.32 33.77 1.49
CA PRO A 14 27.87 35.02 1.98
C PRO A 14 26.77 36.08 2.08
N LEU A 15 26.12 36.18 3.24
CA LEU A 15 25.55 37.45 3.70
C LEU A 15 25.96 37.72 5.16
N ARG A 16 26.89 38.69 5.28
CA ARG A 16 27.29 39.50 6.45
C ARG A 16 28.06 38.85 7.61
N LYS A 17 29.38 39.13 7.60
CA LYS A 17 30.33 39.43 8.69
C LYS A 17 30.22 38.62 10.01
N SER A 18 31.15 37.67 10.13
CA SER A 18 31.92 37.26 11.34
C SER A 18 31.17 36.96 12.65
N GLY A 19 30.77 35.68 12.78
CA GLY A 19 30.43 34.93 14.00
C GLY A 19 30.37 33.43 13.65
N PRO A 20 30.43 32.47 14.61
CA PRO A 20 30.67 31.06 14.30
C PRO A 20 29.42 30.42 13.67
N VAL A 21 29.37 30.41 12.33
CA VAL A 21 28.32 29.83 11.47
C VAL A 21 27.93 28.40 11.90
N PHE A 22 28.86 27.66 12.50
CA PHE A 22 28.63 26.30 13.00
C PHE A 22 27.69 26.24 14.22
N LYS A 23 27.74 27.24 15.14
CA LYS A 23 26.85 27.27 16.31
C LYS A 23 25.39 27.56 15.94
N LEU A 24 25.14 28.22 14.81
CA LEU A 24 23.79 28.62 14.38
C LEU A 24 22.96 27.42 13.88
N TYR A 25 23.59 26.38 13.33
CA TYR A 25 22.89 25.20 12.81
C TYR A 25 22.75 24.06 13.83
N ILE A 26 23.58 24.03 14.88
CA ILE A 26 23.46 23.04 15.95
C ILE A 26 22.13 23.20 16.69
N ILE A 27 21.68 24.43 16.93
CA ILE A 27 20.44 24.70 17.67
C ILE A 27 19.21 24.10 16.96
N PRO A 28 18.96 24.36 15.66
CA PRO A 28 17.87 23.70 14.93
C PRO A 28 17.93 22.16 14.94
N LEU A 29 19.13 21.59 14.81
CA LEU A 29 19.31 20.14 14.83
C LEU A 29 18.96 19.56 16.22
N ALA A 30 19.44 20.20 17.28
CA ALA A 30 19.17 19.81 18.66
C ALA A 30 17.69 19.97 19.02
N LEU A 31 17.01 21.02 18.53
CA LEU A 31 15.58 21.22 18.77
C LEU A 31 14.72 20.20 18.02
N GLY A 32 15.04 19.89 16.76
CA GLY A 32 14.36 18.82 16.03
C GLY A 32 14.51 17.47 16.73
N PHE A 33 15.72 17.14 17.20
CA PHE A 33 15.97 15.96 18.02
C PHE A 33 15.22 16.01 19.35
N GLY A 34 15.22 17.15 20.04
CA GLY A 34 14.52 17.34 21.31
C GLY A 34 13.00 17.12 21.17
N ILE A 35 12.38 17.60 20.09
CA ILE A 35 10.97 17.34 19.80
C ILE A 35 10.72 15.84 19.58
N PHE A 36 11.57 15.17 18.81
CA PHE A 36 11.50 13.71 18.62
C PHE A 36 11.55 12.96 19.97
N VAL A 37 12.48 13.34 20.86
CA VAL A 37 12.58 12.78 22.22
C VAL A 37 11.30 13.05 23.02
N CYS A 38 10.79 14.28 23.00
CA CYS A 38 9.53 14.64 23.67
C CYS A 38 8.33 13.84 23.17
N MET A 39 8.37 13.36 21.92
CA MET A 39 7.34 12.50 21.32
C MET A 39 7.54 11.01 21.61
N GLY A 40 8.46 10.64 22.51
CA GLY A 40 8.71 9.24 22.91
C GLY A 40 9.72 8.51 22.04
N GLY A 41 10.42 9.22 21.14
CA GLY A 41 11.25 8.63 20.10
C GLY A 41 12.47 7.83 20.58
N LEU A 42 12.93 7.99 21.83
CA LEU A 42 14.12 7.28 22.33
C LEU A 42 13.92 5.76 22.37
N TYR A 43 12.72 5.27 22.68
CA TYR A 43 12.42 3.84 22.78
C TYR A 43 12.37 3.12 21.43
N ILE A 44 12.21 3.87 20.34
CA ILE A 44 12.16 3.32 18.98
C ILE A 44 13.49 3.42 18.24
N LEU A 45 14.51 4.09 18.80
CA LEU A 45 15.83 4.19 18.18
C LEU A 45 16.64 2.88 18.18
N PRO A 46 16.61 2.04 19.24
CA PRO A 46 17.36 0.80 19.25
C PRO A 46 16.96 -0.11 18.09
N PRO A 47 17.92 -0.69 17.34
CA PRO A 47 17.62 -1.48 16.16
C PRO A 47 16.91 -2.80 16.47
N ASP A 48 16.94 -3.28 17.71
CA ASP A 48 16.23 -4.45 18.21
C ASP A 48 14.78 -4.15 18.65
N SER A 49 14.42 -2.87 18.78
CA SER A 49 13.06 -2.43 19.15
C SER A 49 12.11 -2.56 17.96
N LYS A 50 11.64 -3.77 17.67
CA LYS A 50 10.63 -4.01 16.60
C LYS A 50 9.18 -3.96 17.08
N ASN A 51 8.93 -4.09 18.39
CA ASN A 51 7.59 -4.23 18.96
C ASN A 51 6.66 -3.08 18.59
N TRP A 52 7.15 -1.84 18.59
CA TRP A 52 6.35 -0.67 18.20
C TRP A 52 5.93 -0.68 16.72
N ILE A 53 6.72 -1.32 15.85
CA ILE A 53 6.39 -1.51 14.44
C ILE A 53 5.38 -2.65 14.30
N MET A 54 5.63 -3.77 14.98
CA MET A 54 4.80 -4.96 14.93
C MET A 54 3.41 -4.73 15.58
N ALA A 55 3.35 -3.90 16.61
CA ALA A 55 2.13 -3.39 17.23
C ALA A 55 1.59 -2.11 16.54
N GLY A 56 2.22 -1.68 15.44
CA GLY A 56 1.80 -0.53 14.65
C GLY A 56 0.40 -0.67 14.09
N PHE A 57 -0.21 0.44 13.74
CA PHE A 57 -1.55 0.45 13.18
C PHE A 57 -1.50 0.41 11.66
N LEU A 58 -2.28 -0.49 11.06
CA LEU A 58 -2.41 -0.69 9.60
C LEU A 58 -1.15 -1.30 8.95
N ASP A 59 -0.31 -0.46 8.36
CA ASP A 59 0.72 -0.86 7.41
C ASP A 59 2.15 -1.07 8.00
N PRO A 60 2.57 -0.50 9.16
CA PRO A 60 3.94 -0.58 9.67
C PRO A 60 4.57 -1.97 9.72
N GLN A 61 3.80 -3.00 10.07
CA GLN A 61 4.26 -4.39 10.13
C GLN A 61 4.86 -4.83 8.79
N GLN A 62 4.18 -4.49 7.69
CA GLN A 62 4.63 -4.85 6.35
C GLN A 62 5.96 -4.19 6.00
N TYR A 63 6.19 -2.96 6.46
CA TYR A 63 7.43 -2.24 6.13
C TYR A 63 8.64 -2.96 6.70
N TYR A 64 8.55 -3.39 7.96
CA TYR A 64 9.59 -4.15 8.64
C TYR A 64 9.73 -5.56 8.05
N LEU A 65 8.64 -6.28 7.86
CA LEU A 65 8.67 -7.63 7.31
C LEU A 65 9.26 -7.67 5.90
N SER A 66 8.89 -6.71 5.04
CA SER A 66 9.49 -6.56 3.72
C SER A 66 11.00 -6.32 3.79
N TRP A 67 11.47 -5.48 4.73
CA TRP A 67 12.90 -5.31 4.98
C TRP A 67 13.58 -6.60 5.43
N GLU A 68 13.01 -7.36 6.36
CA GLU A 68 13.57 -8.62 6.85
C GLU A 68 13.69 -9.68 5.73
N PHE A 69 12.73 -9.75 4.81
CA PHE A 69 12.91 -10.59 3.62
C PHE A 69 14.02 -10.05 2.70
N PHE A 70 14.00 -8.74 2.43
CA PHE A 70 14.92 -8.11 1.48
C PHE A 70 16.38 -8.20 1.93
N ARG A 71 16.68 -8.04 3.22
CA ARG A 71 18.04 -8.06 3.76
C ARG A 71 18.75 -9.41 3.58
N HIS A 72 17.99 -10.48 3.34
CA HIS A 72 18.48 -11.84 3.08
C HIS A 72 18.51 -12.24 1.60
N THR A 73 18.05 -11.36 0.70
CA THR A 73 18.14 -11.61 -0.74
C THR A 73 19.58 -11.52 -1.24
N PRO A 74 19.94 -12.18 -2.36
CA PRO A 74 21.29 -12.11 -2.92
C PRO A 74 21.77 -10.67 -3.12
N PHE A 75 23.04 -10.41 -2.82
CA PHE A 75 23.60 -9.07 -3.04
C PHE A 75 23.61 -8.72 -4.53
N TRP A 76 24.06 -9.67 -5.35
CA TRP A 76 24.07 -9.57 -6.81
C TRP A 76 22.73 -10.05 -7.36
N GLN A 77 21.78 -9.13 -7.46
CA GLN A 77 20.50 -9.36 -8.14
C GLN A 77 20.07 -8.10 -8.90
N PHE A 78 19.22 -8.29 -9.90
CA PHE A 78 18.63 -7.19 -10.64
C PHE A 78 17.14 -7.44 -10.88
N PRO A 79 16.26 -6.44 -10.64
CA PRO A 79 16.53 -5.12 -10.04
C PRO A 79 17.08 -5.22 -8.61
N VAL A 80 17.85 -4.23 -8.17
CA VAL A 80 18.51 -4.22 -6.84
C VAL A 80 17.49 -4.29 -5.71
N GLY A 81 16.31 -3.70 -5.92
CA GLY A 81 15.21 -3.70 -4.96
C GLY A 81 14.31 -4.95 -5.00
N ALA A 82 14.60 -5.97 -5.82
CA ALA A 82 13.76 -7.15 -5.91
C ALA A 82 13.69 -7.92 -4.57
N ASN A 83 12.49 -8.44 -4.25
CA ASN A 83 12.24 -9.19 -3.02
C ASN A 83 11.43 -10.48 -3.29
N PRO A 84 12.03 -11.47 -3.99
CA PRO A 84 11.28 -12.60 -4.57
C PRO A 84 10.69 -13.57 -3.54
N ALA A 85 11.33 -13.72 -2.37
CA ALA A 85 10.87 -14.65 -1.33
C ALA A 85 9.57 -14.18 -0.63
N LEU A 86 9.27 -12.88 -0.70
CA LEU A 86 8.01 -12.31 -0.22
C LEU A 86 7.03 -12.17 -1.38
N GLY A 87 5.91 -12.90 -1.33
CA GLY A 87 4.90 -12.97 -2.38
C GLY A 87 5.15 -14.04 -3.44
N MET A 88 6.35 -14.62 -3.54
CA MET A 88 6.76 -15.64 -4.54
C MET A 88 6.28 -15.33 -5.97
N ASP A 89 5.26 -16.03 -6.49
CA ASP A 89 4.72 -15.83 -7.83
C ASP A 89 4.16 -14.41 -8.06
N ILE A 90 3.73 -13.74 -6.98
CA ILE A 90 3.20 -12.36 -6.97
C ILE A 90 4.29 -11.36 -6.58
N SER A 91 5.48 -11.84 -6.19
CA SER A 91 6.56 -11.02 -5.62
C SER A 91 6.87 -9.75 -6.41
N SER A 92 7.40 -8.78 -5.69
CA SER A 92 7.63 -7.44 -6.20
C SER A 92 8.94 -6.86 -5.66
N SER A 93 9.14 -5.56 -5.88
CA SER A 93 10.24 -4.80 -5.31
C SER A 93 9.88 -4.23 -3.94
N ILE A 94 10.90 -4.01 -3.11
CA ILE A 94 10.84 -3.28 -1.84
C ILE A 94 10.18 -1.90 -1.94
N VAL A 95 10.17 -1.28 -3.15
CA VAL A 95 9.50 0.01 -3.40
C VAL A 95 7.98 -0.07 -3.21
N PHE A 96 7.38 -1.25 -3.34
CA PHE A 96 5.93 -1.45 -3.23
C PHE A 96 5.47 -1.84 -1.82
N ALA A 97 6.41 -2.00 -0.88
CA ALA A 97 6.14 -2.29 0.52
C ALA A 97 6.50 -1.11 1.43
N ASP A 98 6.64 0.11 0.88
CA ASP A 98 6.94 1.36 1.59
C ASP A 98 8.13 1.29 2.59
N SER A 99 9.08 0.36 2.36
CA SER A 99 10.20 0.08 3.28
C SER A 99 11.37 1.06 3.16
N ILE A 100 11.23 2.22 2.51
CA ILE A 100 12.31 3.23 2.33
C ILE A 100 13.55 2.62 1.61
N PRO A 101 13.47 2.41 0.29
CA PRO A 101 14.52 1.72 -0.48
C PRO A 101 15.94 2.26 -0.25
N LEU A 102 16.08 3.59 -0.09
CA LEU A 102 17.37 4.24 0.20
C LEU A 102 18.06 3.64 1.42
N LEU A 103 17.34 3.47 2.53
CA LEU A 103 17.91 2.93 3.76
C LEU A 103 18.04 1.41 3.69
N ALA A 104 17.05 0.72 3.11
CA ALA A 104 17.13 -0.72 2.92
C ALA A 104 18.39 -1.13 2.15
N ILE A 105 18.66 -0.46 1.02
CA ILE A 105 19.85 -0.74 0.19
C ILE A 105 21.12 -0.32 0.92
N LEU A 106 21.10 0.76 1.69
CA LEU A 106 22.25 1.20 2.50
C LEU A 106 22.62 0.15 3.56
N PHE A 107 21.63 -0.44 4.25
CA PHE A 107 21.87 -1.38 5.35
C PHE A 107 22.06 -2.83 4.89
N LYS A 108 21.54 -3.22 3.73
CA LYS A 108 21.64 -4.60 3.21
C LYS A 108 23.07 -5.18 3.14
N PRO A 109 24.12 -4.46 2.69
CA PRO A 109 25.49 -4.98 2.71
C PRO A 109 25.98 -5.36 4.10
N PHE A 110 25.42 -4.72 5.14
CA PHE A 110 25.79 -4.95 6.53
C PHE A 110 24.98 -6.05 7.19
N SER A 111 23.98 -6.64 6.52
CA SER A 111 23.11 -7.70 7.08
C SER A 111 23.82 -8.78 7.91
N PRO A 112 25.03 -9.28 7.54
CA PRO A 112 25.75 -10.26 8.36
C PRO A 112 26.29 -9.72 9.69
N LEU A 113 26.49 -8.40 9.80
CA LEU A 113 26.94 -7.70 11.01
C LEU A 113 25.78 -7.16 11.84
N LEU A 114 24.60 -7.07 11.23
CA LEU A 114 23.38 -6.67 11.91
C LEU A 114 22.82 -7.88 12.66
N GLY A 115 22.31 -7.68 13.87
CA GLY A 115 21.70 -8.76 14.67
C GLY A 115 20.49 -9.39 13.97
N ASP A 116 19.98 -10.48 14.56
CA ASP A 116 18.81 -11.21 14.04
C ASP A 116 17.59 -10.29 13.89
N THR A 117 17.40 -9.36 14.82
CA THR A 117 16.43 -8.26 14.69
C THR A 117 17.14 -6.95 14.37
N PHE A 118 16.78 -6.30 13.28
CA PHE A 118 17.32 -4.99 12.93
C PHE A 118 16.28 -4.10 12.23
N GLN A 119 15.94 -2.97 12.82
CA GLN A 119 15.11 -1.94 12.22
C GLN A 119 15.83 -0.59 12.13
N TYR A 120 15.65 0.12 11.01
CA TYR A 120 16.15 1.49 10.79
C TYR A 120 15.04 2.55 10.79
N PHE A 121 13.79 2.17 10.99
CA PHE A 121 12.65 3.07 10.92
C PHE A 121 12.65 4.11 12.04
N GLY A 122 13.12 3.75 13.24
CA GLY A 122 13.32 4.71 14.33
C GLY A 122 14.36 5.77 13.99
N LEU A 123 15.50 5.35 13.41
CA LEU A 123 16.53 6.27 12.91
C LEU A 123 15.97 7.18 11.82
N TRP A 124 15.19 6.63 10.89
CA TRP A 124 14.53 7.40 9.84
C TRP A 124 13.59 8.47 10.40
N LEU A 125 12.70 8.10 11.34
CA LEU A 125 11.79 9.05 11.95
C LEU A 125 12.55 10.17 12.68
N MET A 126 13.60 9.84 13.44
CA MET A 126 14.48 10.83 14.06
C MET A 126 15.06 11.80 13.02
N LEU A 127 15.60 11.27 11.91
CA LEU A 127 16.13 12.09 10.82
C LEU A 127 15.04 12.98 10.22
N CYS A 128 13.82 12.48 10.04
CA CYS A 128 12.71 13.28 9.54
C CYS A 128 12.38 14.45 10.48
N PHE A 129 12.31 14.24 11.79
CA PHE A 129 12.08 15.34 12.75
C PHE A 129 13.19 16.40 12.70
N VAL A 130 14.45 15.94 12.70
CA VAL A 130 15.63 16.82 12.65
C VAL A 130 15.67 17.63 11.36
N LEU A 131 15.52 16.97 10.21
CA LEU A 131 15.58 17.62 8.90
C LEU A 131 14.35 18.51 8.65
N GLN A 132 13.16 18.11 9.11
CA GLN A 132 11.95 18.92 9.03
C GLN A 132 12.14 20.24 9.77
N TYR A 133 12.67 20.19 11.00
CA TYR A 133 12.96 21.39 11.77
C TYR A 133 14.03 22.25 11.10
N PHE A 134 15.14 21.63 10.69
CA PHE A 134 16.27 22.32 10.07
C PHE A 134 15.88 23.06 8.79
N PHE A 135 15.18 22.38 7.87
CA PHE A 135 14.76 23.01 6.62
C PHE A 135 13.64 24.03 6.83
N ALA A 136 12.75 23.86 7.80
CA ALA A 136 11.79 24.89 8.18
C ALA A 136 12.49 26.16 8.69
N TYR A 137 13.42 26.02 9.64
CA TYR A 137 14.25 27.11 10.15
C TYR A 137 14.98 27.85 9.02
N LYS A 138 15.63 27.09 8.12
CA LYS A 138 16.32 27.64 6.96
C LYS A 138 15.36 28.35 6.00
N LEU A 139 14.18 27.77 5.74
CA LEU A 139 13.19 28.33 4.84
C LEU A 139 12.66 29.68 5.35
N ILE A 140 12.38 29.79 6.65
CA ILE A 140 11.94 31.04 7.29
C ILE A 140 13.03 32.12 7.21
N SER A 141 14.32 31.73 7.26
CA SER A 141 15.44 32.67 7.22
C SER A 141 15.53 33.51 5.93
N TYR A 142 14.91 33.08 4.83
CA TYR A 142 14.81 33.88 3.61
C TYR A 142 13.88 35.10 3.76
N PHE A 143 13.00 35.10 4.76
CA PHE A 143 11.96 36.13 4.93
C PHE A 143 12.20 37.02 6.16
N THR A 144 12.94 36.54 7.15
CA THR A 144 13.26 37.30 8.37
C THR A 144 14.67 37.01 8.86
N ALA A 145 15.34 38.04 9.38
CA ALA A 145 16.64 37.91 10.04
C ALA A 145 16.52 37.62 11.55
N ASP A 146 15.32 37.68 12.13
CA ASP A 146 15.13 37.46 13.56
C ASP A 146 15.19 35.96 13.90
N THR A 147 16.24 35.56 14.61
CA THR A 147 16.52 34.16 14.93
C THR A 147 15.44 33.52 15.81
N PHE A 148 14.82 34.29 16.71
CA PHE A 148 13.74 33.77 17.56
C PHE A 148 12.48 33.45 16.74
N THR A 149 12.12 34.31 15.80
CA THR A 149 11.04 34.05 14.84
C THR A 149 11.31 32.79 14.03
N GLN A 150 12.56 32.59 13.58
CA GLN A 150 12.95 31.39 12.83
C GLN A 150 12.83 30.12 13.71
N ILE A 151 13.31 30.16 14.95
CA ILE A 151 13.27 29.03 15.91
C ILE A 151 11.82 28.68 16.27
N ILE A 152 11.04 29.65 16.73
CA ILE A 152 9.66 29.41 17.17
C ILE A 152 8.77 29.06 15.96
N GLY A 153 8.99 29.75 14.83
CA GLY A 153 8.27 29.48 13.58
C GLY A 153 8.50 28.06 13.04
N ALA A 154 9.72 27.52 13.16
CA ALA A 154 10.04 26.17 12.70
C ALA A 154 9.23 25.09 13.45
N CYS A 155 8.83 25.34 14.71
CA CYS A 155 8.00 24.42 15.48
C CYS A 155 6.65 24.12 14.78
N PHE A 156 6.04 25.09 14.10
CA PHE A 156 4.77 24.88 13.37
C PHE A 156 4.88 23.87 12.22
N PHE A 157 6.07 23.72 11.63
CA PHE A 157 6.31 22.76 10.54
C PHE A 157 6.52 21.34 11.05
N VAL A 158 7.15 21.18 12.22
CA VAL A 158 7.42 19.89 12.85
C VAL A 158 6.20 19.38 13.62
N LEU A 159 5.40 20.28 14.18
CA LEU A 159 4.15 19.94 14.86
C LEU A 159 2.95 19.91 13.91
N ALA A 160 3.16 20.14 12.61
CA ALA A 160 2.11 20.07 11.60
C ALA A 160 1.39 18.72 11.67
N PRO A 161 0.06 18.68 11.90
CA PRO A 161 -0.69 17.42 12.00
C PRO A 161 -0.49 16.51 10.78
N ALA A 162 -0.45 17.08 9.57
CA ALA A 162 -0.22 16.32 8.33
C ALA A 162 1.13 15.55 8.34
N PHE A 163 2.18 16.11 8.95
CA PHE A 163 3.47 15.43 9.12
C PHE A 163 3.41 14.39 10.23
N LEU A 164 2.92 14.77 11.41
CA LEU A 164 2.84 13.88 12.57
C LEU A 164 2.01 12.63 12.27
N MET A 165 0.92 12.78 11.51
CA MET A 165 0.11 11.64 11.07
C MET A 165 0.92 10.64 10.25
N ARG A 166 1.84 11.08 9.38
CA ARG A 166 2.64 10.14 8.58
C ARG A 166 3.67 9.38 9.38
N THR A 167 4.15 9.96 10.48
CA THR A 167 5.09 9.28 11.39
C THR A 167 4.50 8.04 12.04
N THR A 168 3.17 7.90 12.13
CA THR A 168 2.53 6.72 12.73
C THR A 168 2.11 5.65 11.74
N ILE A 169 1.78 6.00 10.49
CA ILE A 169 1.18 5.04 9.54
C ILE A 169 2.00 4.79 8.27
N HIS A 170 2.73 5.78 7.75
CA HIS A 170 3.44 5.68 6.46
C HIS A 170 4.83 6.28 6.59
N PHE A 171 5.75 5.51 7.18
CA PHE A 171 7.05 6.04 7.60
C PHE A 171 7.84 6.66 6.45
N ALA A 172 7.87 6.06 5.27
CA ALA A 172 8.55 6.64 4.10
C ALA A 172 8.04 8.05 3.75
N LEU A 173 6.74 8.27 3.89
CA LEU A 173 6.11 9.57 3.62
C LEU A 173 6.38 10.61 4.70
N SER A 174 6.90 10.26 5.88
CA SER A 174 7.38 11.23 6.86
C SER A 174 8.55 12.10 6.33
N GLY A 175 9.10 11.81 5.15
CA GLY A 175 10.12 12.61 4.48
C GLY A 175 9.70 14.00 3.98
N HIS A 176 8.75 14.68 4.64
CA HIS A 176 8.26 16.03 4.26
C HIS A 176 9.38 17.07 4.17
N TRP A 177 10.49 16.84 4.87
CA TRP A 177 11.67 17.70 4.82
C TRP A 177 12.23 17.85 3.40
N LEU A 178 12.02 16.88 2.50
CA LEU A 178 12.38 17.00 1.08
C LEU A 178 11.62 18.14 0.39
N VAL A 179 10.34 18.33 0.72
CA VAL A 179 9.52 19.42 0.20
C VAL A 179 10.04 20.76 0.72
N LEU A 180 10.39 20.84 2.02
CA LEU A 180 10.99 22.04 2.60
C LEU A 180 12.39 22.35 2.03
N ALA A 181 13.19 21.32 1.78
CA ALA A 181 14.49 21.44 1.12
C ALA A 181 14.34 21.93 -0.32
N ALA A 182 13.33 21.44 -1.05
CA ALA A 182 13.00 21.90 -2.40
C ALA A 182 12.62 23.39 -2.38
N PHE A 183 11.79 23.83 -1.43
CA PHE A 183 11.49 25.25 -1.27
C PHE A 183 12.71 26.08 -0.86
N CYS A 184 13.62 25.55 -0.05
CA CYS A 184 14.89 26.22 0.24
C CYS A 184 15.75 26.45 -1.02
N LEU A 185 15.70 25.55 -2.01
CA LEU A 185 16.35 25.75 -3.31
C LEU A 185 15.57 26.73 -4.20
N PHE A 186 14.25 26.61 -4.23
CA PHE A 186 13.36 27.50 -5.00
C PHE A 186 13.54 28.98 -4.62
N PHE A 187 13.69 29.27 -3.32
CA PHE A 187 13.92 30.63 -2.81
C PHE A 187 15.41 31.04 -2.73
N ALA A 188 16.34 30.16 -3.07
CA ALA A 188 17.76 30.49 -3.07
C ALA A 188 18.09 31.61 -4.07
N GLN A 189 19.15 32.37 -3.80
CA GLN A 189 19.55 33.50 -4.67
C GLN A 189 20.04 33.05 -6.05
N ARG A 190 20.57 31.84 -6.16
CA ARG A 190 21.11 31.26 -7.40
C ARG A 190 20.56 29.87 -7.64
N PHE A 191 20.57 29.45 -8.89
CA PHE A 191 20.19 28.10 -9.29
C PHE A 191 21.31 27.08 -8.99
N PHE A 192 20.95 25.94 -8.40
CA PHE A 192 21.88 24.87 -8.04
C PHE A 192 21.46 23.53 -8.68
N PRO A 193 21.88 23.24 -9.92
CA PRO A 193 21.39 22.08 -10.68
C PRO A 193 21.69 20.74 -9.98
N TRP A 194 22.91 20.55 -9.48
CA TRP A 194 23.29 19.29 -8.81
C TRP A 194 22.50 19.03 -7.52
N ARG A 195 22.10 20.09 -6.79
CA ARG A 195 21.30 19.96 -5.56
C ARG A 195 19.88 19.49 -5.89
N TRP A 196 19.34 19.95 -7.01
CA TRP A 196 18.07 19.45 -7.54
C TRP A 196 18.16 17.98 -7.94
N LEU A 197 19.20 17.59 -8.69
CA LEU A 197 19.43 16.17 -9.03
C LEU A 197 19.55 15.28 -7.78
N LEU A 198 20.23 15.75 -6.73
CA LEU A 198 20.27 15.06 -5.44
C LEU A 198 18.89 14.92 -4.79
N LEU A 199 18.07 15.98 -4.76
CA LEU A 199 16.71 15.89 -4.20
C LEU A 199 15.80 14.96 -5.02
N LEU A 200 15.94 14.94 -6.34
CA LEU A 200 15.20 14.01 -7.21
C LEU A 200 15.62 12.55 -6.93
N PHE A 201 16.93 12.28 -6.84
CA PHE A 201 17.46 10.97 -6.45
C PHE A 201 16.91 10.52 -5.09
N LEU A 202 16.95 11.39 -4.08
CA LEU A 202 16.44 11.10 -2.74
C LEU A 202 14.93 10.86 -2.78
N GLY A 203 14.17 11.69 -3.51
CA GLY A 203 12.74 11.52 -3.70
C GLY A 203 12.40 10.13 -4.24
N VAL A 204 13.02 9.72 -5.36
CA VAL A 204 12.76 8.40 -5.97
C VAL A 204 13.17 7.27 -5.03
N SER A 205 14.30 7.42 -4.32
CA SER A 205 14.83 6.38 -3.45
C SER A 205 14.09 6.27 -2.10
N ILE A 206 13.28 7.25 -1.72
CA ILE A 206 12.49 7.24 -0.48
C ILE A 206 11.03 6.89 -0.77
N ASN A 207 10.36 7.68 -1.61
CA ASN A 207 8.96 7.46 -1.98
C ASN A 207 8.56 8.28 -3.22
N VAL A 208 7.83 7.64 -4.15
CA VAL A 208 7.40 8.26 -5.42
C VAL A 208 6.54 9.51 -5.23
N TYR A 209 5.72 9.60 -4.18
CA TYR A 209 4.92 10.80 -3.92
C TYR A 209 5.80 12.01 -3.57
N LEU A 210 6.85 11.81 -2.76
CA LEU A 210 7.80 12.87 -2.41
C LEU A 210 8.60 13.30 -3.65
N PHE A 211 9.00 12.35 -4.51
CA PHE A 211 9.60 12.66 -5.80
C PHE A 211 8.72 13.57 -6.65
N LEU A 212 7.43 13.23 -6.84
CA LEU A 212 6.52 14.01 -7.68
C LEU A 212 6.36 15.45 -7.16
N MET A 213 6.22 15.61 -5.83
CA MET A 213 6.14 16.93 -5.22
C MET A 213 7.43 17.74 -5.46
N VAL A 214 8.59 17.14 -5.21
CA VAL A 214 9.89 17.79 -5.42
C VAL A 214 10.12 18.13 -6.90
N ALA A 215 9.75 17.23 -7.82
CA ALA A 215 9.88 17.43 -9.26
C ALA A 215 9.02 18.60 -9.75
N LEU A 216 7.80 18.76 -9.24
CA LEU A 216 6.95 19.90 -9.58
C LEU A 216 7.54 21.23 -9.07
N VAL A 217 8.07 21.27 -7.84
CA VAL A 217 8.76 22.46 -7.32
C VAL A 217 10.01 22.76 -8.15
N TRP A 218 10.76 21.74 -8.56
CA TRP A 218 11.94 21.86 -9.41
C TRP A 218 11.62 22.45 -10.78
N CYS A 219 10.58 21.94 -11.46
CA CYS A 219 10.11 22.48 -12.74
C CYS A 219 9.71 23.96 -12.60
N CYS A 220 9.02 24.32 -11.51
CA CYS A 220 8.67 25.70 -11.22
C CYS A 220 9.90 26.58 -10.92
N ASP A 221 10.94 26.07 -10.26
CA ASP A 221 12.21 26.79 -10.07
C ASP A 221 12.87 27.02 -11.44
N ILE A 222 13.03 26.00 -12.29
CA ILE A 222 13.59 26.17 -13.64
C ILE A 222 12.83 27.24 -14.43
N ALA A 223 11.49 27.17 -14.45
CA ALA A 223 10.65 28.17 -15.12
C ALA A 223 10.88 29.57 -14.55
N GLN A 224 10.94 29.69 -13.22
CA GLN A 224 11.24 30.95 -12.55
C GLN A 224 12.60 31.51 -12.98
N ARG A 225 13.64 30.68 -13.01
CA ARG A 225 15.01 31.10 -13.37
C ARG A 225 15.11 31.52 -14.84
N LEU A 226 14.36 30.87 -15.72
CA LEU A 226 14.25 31.28 -17.13
C LEU A 226 13.55 32.64 -17.26
N LEU A 227 12.42 32.85 -16.57
CA LEU A 227 11.69 34.12 -16.59
C LEU A 227 12.51 35.27 -16.01
N LYS A 228 13.33 35.00 -14.98
CA LYS A 228 14.29 35.96 -14.41
C LYS A 228 15.56 36.15 -15.25
N LYS A 229 15.74 35.37 -16.33
CA LYS A 229 16.95 35.34 -17.16
C LYS A 229 18.23 34.97 -16.39
N GLU A 230 18.10 34.23 -15.29
CA GLU A 230 19.24 33.75 -14.48
C GLU A 230 19.91 32.52 -15.10
N ILE A 231 19.19 31.75 -15.92
CA ILE A 231 19.71 30.60 -16.67
C ILE A 231 19.27 30.68 -18.13
N LYS A 232 20.04 30.04 -19.02
CA LYS A 232 19.71 29.92 -20.46
C LYS A 232 18.80 28.71 -20.70
N LEU A 233 17.97 28.77 -21.75
CA LEU A 233 17.09 27.66 -22.16
C LEU A 233 17.85 26.33 -22.36
N ARG A 234 19.03 26.37 -22.97
CA ARG A 234 19.89 25.18 -23.13
C ARG A 234 20.20 24.52 -21.78
N ASN A 235 20.61 25.29 -20.78
CA ASN A 235 20.96 24.76 -19.46
C ASN A 235 19.73 24.22 -18.73
N ALA A 236 18.56 24.85 -18.91
CA ALA A 236 17.30 24.35 -18.38
C ALA A 236 16.93 22.99 -19.00
N LEU A 237 17.01 22.87 -20.34
CA LEU A 237 16.72 21.61 -21.04
C LEU A 237 17.71 20.50 -20.67
N THR A 238 19.01 20.82 -20.55
CA THR A 238 20.02 19.86 -20.08
C THR A 238 19.70 19.37 -18.68
N ASN A 239 19.39 20.27 -17.75
CA ASN A 239 19.07 19.86 -16.38
C ASN A 239 17.77 19.04 -16.31
N LEU A 240 16.75 19.41 -17.10
CA LEU A 240 15.52 18.62 -17.23
C LEU A 240 15.81 17.20 -17.73
N GLY A 241 16.61 17.07 -18.80
CA GLY A 241 17.01 15.78 -19.35
C GLY A 241 17.79 14.93 -18.35
N GLU A 242 18.77 15.52 -17.66
CA GLU A 242 19.54 14.85 -16.59
C GLU A 242 18.63 14.35 -15.47
N GLY A 243 17.68 15.18 -15.01
CA GLY A 243 16.76 14.81 -13.95
C GLY A 243 15.81 13.67 -14.33
N VAL A 244 15.28 13.69 -15.56
CA VAL A 244 14.41 12.62 -16.07
C VAL A 244 15.19 11.31 -16.25
N ILE A 245 16.37 11.36 -16.88
CA ILE A 245 17.22 10.18 -17.08
C ILE A 245 17.61 9.58 -15.73
N LEU A 246 18.01 10.41 -14.77
CA LEU A 246 18.33 9.98 -13.41
C LEU A 246 17.12 9.31 -12.74
N ALA A 247 15.95 9.94 -12.78
CA ALA A 247 14.76 9.37 -12.15
C ALA A 247 14.38 8.01 -12.75
N VAL A 248 14.32 7.91 -14.09
CA VAL A 248 13.99 6.65 -14.79
C VAL A 248 15.02 5.57 -14.49
N PHE A 249 16.31 5.92 -14.52
CA PHE A 249 17.39 4.98 -14.22
C PHE A 249 17.28 4.43 -12.79
N ILE A 250 17.08 5.30 -11.80
CA ILE A 250 16.93 4.89 -10.40
C ILE A 250 15.64 4.09 -10.22
N MET A 251 14.53 4.47 -10.85
CA MET A 251 13.29 3.69 -10.82
C MET A 251 13.50 2.27 -11.37
N TRP A 252 14.27 2.13 -12.46
CA TRP A 252 14.61 0.82 -13.03
C TRP A 252 15.49 -0.01 -12.09
N VAL A 253 16.56 0.59 -11.54
CA VAL A 253 17.46 -0.07 -10.57
C VAL A 253 16.71 -0.53 -9.33
N LEU A 254 15.79 0.29 -8.82
CA LEU A 254 15.00 -0.04 -7.64
C LEU A 254 13.86 -1.03 -7.94
N GLY A 255 13.50 -1.28 -9.20
CA GLY A 255 12.48 -2.25 -9.58
C GLY A 255 11.05 -1.70 -9.60
N TYR A 256 10.86 -0.40 -9.84
CA TYR A 256 9.52 0.18 -10.07
C TYR A 256 8.78 -0.42 -11.27
N PHE A 257 9.51 -1.01 -12.22
CA PHE A 257 8.95 -1.63 -13.42
C PHE A 257 8.80 -3.16 -13.31
N MET A 258 8.91 -3.74 -12.10
CA MET A 258 8.75 -5.18 -11.89
C MET A 258 7.28 -5.66 -11.98
N LEU A 259 6.33 -4.76 -11.71
CA LEU A 259 4.93 -5.00 -11.97
C LEU A 259 4.69 -4.76 -13.47
N GLY A 260 4.06 -5.71 -14.16
CA GLY A 260 3.84 -5.67 -15.61
C GLY A 260 2.92 -4.53 -16.06
N SER A 261 2.25 -4.71 -17.21
CA SER A 261 1.46 -3.64 -17.86
C SER A 261 0.15 -3.27 -17.16
N THR A 262 -0.27 -3.97 -16.10
CA THR A 262 -1.55 -3.74 -15.41
C THR A 262 -1.40 -3.70 -13.89
N PRO A 263 -0.57 -2.80 -13.32
CA PRO A 263 -0.53 -2.62 -11.88
C PRO A 263 -1.82 -1.95 -11.45
N LYS A 264 -2.60 -2.59 -10.57
CA LYS A 264 -3.79 -1.99 -9.98
C LYS A 264 -3.62 -1.86 -8.47
N ALA A 265 -4.07 -0.72 -7.94
CA ALA A 265 -4.26 -0.53 -6.52
C ALA A 265 -5.60 -1.16 -6.10
N GLU A 266 -5.64 -1.85 -4.96
CA GLU A 266 -6.78 -2.67 -4.51
C GLU A 266 -8.03 -1.84 -4.13
N LYS A 267 -7.94 -0.50 -4.03
CA LYS A 267 -9.06 0.41 -3.76
C LYS A 267 -8.68 1.86 -4.05
N LEU A 268 -9.52 2.63 -4.74
CA LEU A 268 -9.31 4.09 -4.92
C LEU A 268 -9.75 4.83 -3.66
N PHE A 269 -8.95 5.79 -3.17
CA PHE A 269 -9.39 6.70 -2.12
C PHE A 269 -9.82 8.03 -2.75
N PRO A 270 -10.93 8.62 -2.28
CA PRO A 270 -11.31 9.95 -2.72
C PRO A 270 -10.23 10.98 -2.38
N GLY A 271 -10.19 12.05 -3.17
CA GLY A 271 -9.22 13.14 -3.04
C GLY A 271 -9.30 13.90 -1.71
N MET A 272 -8.59 15.02 -1.64
CA MET A 272 -8.68 15.93 -0.51
C MET A 272 -10.09 16.51 -0.40
N ASN A 273 -10.66 16.48 0.81
CA ASN A 273 -11.92 17.14 1.12
C ASN A 273 -11.70 18.66 1.22
N LEU A 274 -12.66 19.48 0.78
CA LEU A 274 -12.56 20.94 0.88
C LEU A 274 -12.44 21.43 2.33
N LEU A 275 -12.96 20.66 3.29
CA LEU A 275 -12.87 20.98 4.72
C LEU A 275 -11.64 20.35 5.39
N ALA A 276 -10.75 19.66 4.66
CA ALA A 276 -9.65 18.87 5.25
C ALA A 276 -8.65 19.68 6.09
N LEU A 277 -8.64 21.01 5.97
CA LEU A 277 -7.83 21.90 6.82
C LEU A 277 -8.42 22.14 8.22
N PHE A 278 -9.70 21.81 8.45
CA PHE A 278 -10.49 22.14 9.65
C PHE A 278 -10.87 20.89 10.45
N ASN A 279 -9.88 20.22 11.03
CA ASN A 279 -10.01 18.99 11.82
C ASN A 279 -10.91 17.91 11.20
N PRO A 280 -10.49 17.30 10.07
CA PRO A 280 -11.11 16.08 9.56
C PRO A 280 -11.20 15.04 10.68
N GLY A 281 -12.43 14.72 11.07
CA GLY A 281 -12.75 13.64 11.98
C GLY A 281 -12.48 12.34 11.24
N ILE A 282 -11.47 11.61 11.70
CA ILE A 282 -11.12 10.33 11.09
C ILE A 282 -11.63 9.20 11.97
N PRO A 283 -12.60 8.41 11.51
CA PRO A 283 -13.08 7.24 12.25
C PRO A 283 -12.06 6.09 12.34
N VAL A 284 -10.95 6.13 11.59
CA VAL A 284 -10.19 4.92 11.20
C VAL A 284 -8.90 4.69 11.98
N PHE A 285 -8.22 5.71 12.52
CA PHE A 285 -6.82 5.54 12.97
C PHE A 285 -6.65 5.25 14.47
N MET A 286 -7.57 5.72 15.31
CA MET A 286 -7.68 5.36 16.73
C MET A 286 -9.14 5.56 17.15
N PRO A 287 -9.89 4.50 17.50
CA PRO A 287 -11.27 4.65 17.97
C PRO A 287 -11.32 5.66 19.14
N GLY A 288 -12.09 6.73 18.97
CA GLY A 288 -12.40 7.69 20.05
C GLY A 288 -11.44 8.86 20.28
N GLN A 289 -10.45 9.13 19.42
CA GLN A 289 -9.52 10.26 19.62
C GLN A 289 -9.54 11.31 18.49
N SER A 290 -9.78 12.58 18.87
CA SER A 290 -9.74 13.75 17.99
C SER A 290 -8.33 14.34 17.92
N TRP A 291 -7.93 14.84 16.74
CA TRP A 291 -6.66 15.57 16.56
C TRP A 291 -6.64 16.94 17.23
N SER A 292 -7.81 17.55 17.43
CA SER A 292 -7.97 18.83 18.11
C SER A 292 -8.80 18.67 19.38
N ARG A 293 -8.39 19.40 20.43
CA ARG A 293 -9.13 19.52 21.69
C ARG A 293 -10.20 20.61 21.66
N ILE A 294 -10.04 21.61 20.79
CA ILE A 294 -10.89 22.81 20.80
C ILE A 294 -12.06 22.67 19.82
N ILE A 295 -11.82 22.16 18.61
CA ILE A 295 -12.86 21.94 17.60
C ILE A 295 -13.16 20.45 17.42
N PRO A 296 -14.45 20.06 17.29
CA PRO A 296 -14.84 18.67 17.04
C PRO A 296 -14.34 18.20 15.68
N GLY A 297 -14.16 16.88 15.54
CA GLY A 297 -13.82 16.27 14.26
C GLY A 297 -15.00 16.31 13.29
N ILE A 298 -14.78 16.81 12.08
CA ILE A 298 -15.80 16.85 11.03
C ILE A 298 -15.87 15.48 10.36
N LYS A 299 -17.05 14.86 10.30
CA LYS A 299 -17.23 13.59 9.58
C LYS A 299 -16.95 13.81 8.09
N MET A 300 -16.04 13.02 7.52
CA MET A 300 -15.64 13.14 6.11
C MET A 300 -15.56 11.80 5.41
N ILE A 301 -15.92 11.80 4.13
CA ILE A 301 -15.50 10.75 3.21
C ILE A 301 -14.08 11.10 2.78
N GLN A 302 -13.09 10.50 3.43
CA GLN A 302 -11.69 10.75 3.15
C GLN A 302 -10.84 9.50 3.44
N GLY A 303 -9.96 9.17 2.50
CA GLY A 303 -8.86 8.23 2.75
C GLY A 303 -7.57 8.97 3.09
N ASP A 304 -6.67 9.07 2.10
CA ASP A 304 -5.32 9.58 2.27
C ASP A 304 -5.16 11.11 2.34
N GLY A 305 -6.25 11.87 2.29
CA GLY A 305 -6.25 13.34 2.19
C GLY A 305 -6.21 14.11 3.52
N PHE A 306 -5.82 13.50 4.64
CA PHE A 306 -5.75 14.19 5.93
C PHE A 306 -4.79 15.40 5.87
N MET A 307 -5.33 16.60 6.14
CA MET A 307 -4.60 17.88 6.01
C MET A 307 -4.88 18.85 7.16
N PHE A 308 -5.20 18.35 8.37
CA PHE A 308 -5.52 19.26 9.46
C PHE A 308 -4.40 20.30 9.67
N LEU A 309 -4.75 21.59 9.59
CA LEU A 309 -3.77 22.66 9.71
C LEU A 309 -3.36 22.89 11.18
N GLY A 310 -4.26 22.59 12.11
CA GLY A 310 -4.13 22.88 13.54
C GLY A 310 -4.48 24.34 13.86
N ILE A 311 -5.13 24.57 15.00
CA ILE A 311 -5.75 25.88 15.28
C ILE A 311 -4.74 27.03 15.34
N GLY A 312 -3.57 26.80 15.93
CA GLY A 312 -2.53 27.85 15.95
C GLY A 312 -2.08 28.31 14.56
N ASN A 313 -1.96 27.39 13.59
CA ASN A 313 -1.66 27.75 12.21
C ASN A 313 -2.85 28.47 11.53
N ILE A 314 -4.09 28.09 11.85
CA ILE A 314 -5.29 28.78 11.35
C ILE A 314 -5.34 30.23 11.86
N LEU A 315 -5.12 30.45 13.15
CA LEU A 315 -5.06 31.79 13.76
C LEU A 315 -3.92 32.62 13.18
N LEU A 316 -2.76 32.00 12.95
CA LEU A 316 -1.62 32.63 12.31
C LEU A 316 -1.95 33.05 10.86
N LEU A 317 -2.61 32.18 10.10
CA LEU A 317 -3.06 32.46 8.73
C LEU A 317 -4.07 33.60 8.68
N ILE A 318 -5.11 33.58 9.51
CA ILE A 318 -6.13 34.65 9.58
C ILE A 318 -5.44 35.99 9.89
N SER A 319 -4.57 36.00 10.89
CA SER A 319 -3.82 37.20 11.27
C SER A 319 -2.91 37.71 10.14
N ALA A 320 -2.24 36.80 9.44
CA ALA A 320 -1.39 37.13 8.30
C ALA A 320 -2.21 37.72 7.15
N ILE A 321 -3.39 37.18 6.84
CA ILE A 321 -4.30 37.71 5.82
C ILE A 321 -4.70 39.15 6.18
N ILE A 322 -5.08 39.41 7.43
CA ILE A 322 -5.47 40.76 7.89
C ILE A 322 -4.30 41.74 7.73
N VAL A 323 -3.09 41.36 8.15
CA VAL A 323 -1.88 42.20 8.00
C VAL A 323 -1.56 42.44 6.53
N TRP A 324 -1.66 41.41 5.71
CA TRP A 324 -1.37 41.48 4.28
C TRP A 324 -2.37 42.38 3.53
N LEU A 325 -3.67 42.29 3.82
CA LEU A 325 -4.70 43.13 3.20
C LEU A 325 -4.49 44.63 3.49
N ARG A 326 -3.92 44.98 4.65
CA ARG A 326 -3.58 46.38 5.00
C ARG A 326 -2.34 46.89 4.28
N SER A 327 -1.46 46.00 3.82
CA SER A 327 -0.20 46.37 3.15
C SER A 327 0.26 45.23 2.24
N PRO A 328 -0.38 45.06 1.07
CA PRO A 328 -0.19 43.91 0.20
C PRO A 328 1.13 44.02 -0.58
N LYS A 329 2.25 43.88 0.12
CA LYS A 329 3.58 43.79 -0.48
C LYS A 329 4.11 42.38 -0.29
N LEU A 330 3.78 41.50 -1.24
CA LEU A 330 4.41 40.19 -1.36
C LEU A 330 5.86 40.34 -1.83
N ILE A 331 6.76 39.72 -1.07
CA ILE A 331 8.19 39.68 -1.38
C ILE A 331 8.42 38.78 -2.59
N GLY A 332 9.29 39.20 -3.49
CA GLY A 332 9.73 38.40 -4.64
C GLY A 332 9.33 39.00 -5.98
N SER A 333 10.02 38.55 -7.03
CA SER A 333 9.79 38.97 -8.41
C SER A 333 8.41 38.51 -8.93
N ASN A 334 7.91 39.14 -9.99
CA ASN A 334 6.69 38.68 -10.68
C ASN A 334 6.82 37.23 -11.18
N ALA A 335 8.00 36.86 -11.68
CA ALA A 335 8.29 35.48 -12.07
C ALA A 335 8.04 34.49 -10.92
N THR A 336 8.57 34.79 -9.73
CA THR A 336 8.36 33.98 -8.51
C THR A 336 6.88 33.81 -8.18
N LYS A 337 6.12 34.91 -8.20
CA LYS A 337 4.68 34.90 -7.89
C LYS A 337 3.89 34.06 -8.88
N ILE A 338 4.16 34.23 -10.19
CA ILE A 338 3.51 33.47 -11.25
C ILE A 338 3.78 31.97 -11.09
N THR A 339 5.06 31.59 -10.93
CA THR A 339 5.42 30.17 -10.80
C THR A 339 4.88 29.53 -9.53
N LEU A 340 4.83 30.26 -8.42
CA LEU A 340 4.20 29.77 -7.18
C LEU A 340 2.68 29.63 -7.33
N CYS A 341 2.02 30.57 -8.02
CA CYS A 341 0.59 30.48 -8.29
C CYS A 341 0.27 29.23 -9.12
N ILE A 342 1.03 29.00 -10.20
CA ILE A 342 0.91 27.79 -11.04
C ILE A 342 1.10 26.54 -10.16
N LEU A 343 2.17 26.48 -9.36
CA LEU A 343 2.44 25.35 -8.49
C LEU A 343 1.28 25.08 -7.52
N ILE A 344 0.77 26.12 -6.84
CA ILE A 344 -0.32 26.02 -5.86
C ILE A 344 -1.59 25.51 -6.53
N VAL A 345 -1.97 26.10 -7.66
CA VAL A 345 -3.18 25.72 -8.40
C VAL A 345 -3.07 24.28 -8.90
N SER A 346 -1.96 23.93 -9.56
CA SER A 346 -1.75 22.57 -10.09
C SER A 346 -1.79 21.50 -9.00
N LEU A 347 -1.07 21.70 -7.89
CA LEU A 347 -1.06 20.75 -6.77
C LEU A 347 -2.42 20.64 -6.08
N SER A 348 -3.16 21.75 -5.97
CA SER A 348 -4.50 21.74 -5.37
C SER A 348 -5.50 20.98 -6.26
N ILE A 349 -5.48 21.20 -7.57
CA ILE A 349 -6.34 20.46 -8.52
C ILE A 349 -6.04 18.96 -8.45
N ILE A 350 -4.77 18.57 -8.48
CA ILE A 350 -4.37 17.16 -8.35
C ILE A 350 -4.83 16.59 -7.01
N ALA A 351 -4.69 17.34 -5.92
CA ALA A 351 -5.06 16.88 -4.59
C ALA A 351 -6.56 16.64 -4.43
N LEU A 352 -7.40 17.50 -5.04
CA LEU A 352 -8.85 17.37 -5.00
C LEU A 352 -9.37 16.17 -5.81
N SER A 353 -8.63 15.72 -6.84
CA SER A 353 -9.02 14.66 -7.76
C SER A 353 -10.29 15.00 -8.57
N ASN A 354 -10.88 14.00 -9.23
CA ASN A 354 -12.06 14.13 -10.09
C ASN A 354 -13.40 14.07 -9.35
N THR A 355 -13.38 13.72 -8.07
CA THR A 355 -14.56 13.70 -7.20
C THR A 355 -14.36 14.65 -6.03
N ILE A 356 -15.17 15.71 -5.98
CA ILE A 356 -15.03 16.80 -5.01
C ILE A 356 -15.98 16.58 -3.85
N TYR A 357 -15.45 16.56 -2.63
CA TYR A 357 -16.21 16.38 -1.39
C TYR A 357 -16.20 17.62 -0.49
N ILE A 358 -17.33 17.85 0.18
CA ILE A 358 -17.47 18.75 1.31
C ILE A 358 -18.06 17.99 2.49
N GLY A 359 -17.26 17.75 3.54
CA GLY A 359 -17.69 16.90 4.65
C GLY A 359 -17.97 15.46 4.16
N GLU A 360 -19.18 14.95 4.40
CA GLU A 360 -19.62 13.64 3.92
C GLU A 360 -20.37 13.68 2.57
N TYR A 361 -20.54 14.87 1.98
CA TYR A 361 -21.30 15.05 0.75
C TYR A 361 -20.37 15.16 -0.46
N GLU A 362 -20.65 14.36 -1.49
CA GLU A 362 -20.10 14.59 -2.83
C GLU A 362 -20.78 15.83 -3.43
N LEU A 363 -19.99 16.84 -3.77
CA LEU A 363 -20.50 18.07 -4.37
C LEU A 363 -20.72 17.88 -5.87
N PHE A 364 -19.72 17.33 -6.55
CA PHE A 364 -19.79 16.89 -7.95
C PHE A 364 -18.61 15.97 -8.29
N SER A 365 -18.79 15.15 -9.32
CA SER A 365 -17.73 14.36 -9.96
C SER A 365 -17.74 14.56 -11.47
N TYR A 366 -16.58 14.36 -12.09
CA TYR A 366 -16.43 14.41 -13.54
C TYR A 366 -15.57 13.23 -14.03
N PRO A 367 -15.84 12.71 -15.24
CA PRO A 367 -15.02 11.65 -15.82
C PRO A 367 -13.63 12.20 -16.15
N LEU A 368 -12.60 11.41 -15.85
CA LEU A 368 -11.24 11.70 -16.30
C LEU A 368 -11.12 11.33 -17.78
N PHE A 369 -10.30 12.07 -18.53
CA PHE A 369 -9.94 11.66 -19.89
C PHE A 369 -8.98 10.47 -19.81
N ARG A 370 -9.12 9.47 -20.71
CA ARG A 370 -8.43 8.14 -20.64
C ARG A 370 -6.97 8.12 -20.16
N PRO A 371 -6.06 9.00 -20.62
CA PRO A 371 -4.69 9.01 -20.11
C PRO A 371 -4.61 9.26 -18.60
N PHE A 372 -5.48 10.11 -18.05
CA PHE A 372 -5.56 10.39 -16.61
C PHE A 372 -6.22 9.26 -15.82
N GLU A 373 -7.13 8.48 -16.41
CA GLU A 373 -7.67 7.27 -15.79
C GLU A 373 -6.57 6.24 -15.51
N TYR A 374 -5.59 6.08 -16.41
CA TYR A 374 -4.45 5.22 -16.16
C TYR A 374 -3.61 5.71 -14.97
N PHE A 375 -3.32 7.02 -14.89
CA PHE A 375 -2.65 7.58 -13.73
C PHE A 375 -3.44 7.34 -12.42
N ASP A 376 -4.76 7.34 -12.51
CA ASP A 376 -5.67 7.05 -11.39
C ASP A 376 -5.55 5.62 -10.88
N THR A 377 -5.44 4.65 -11.77
CA THR A 377 -5.22 3.24 -11.37
C THR A 377 -3.88 3.01 -10.65
N VAL A 378 -2.87 3.87 -10.89
CA VAL A 378 -1.53 3.75 -10.33
C VAL A 378 -1.36 4.54 -9.02
N PHE A 379 -2.00 5.70 -8.92
CA PHE A 379 -1.87 6.64 -7.80
C PHE A 379 -3.17 6.72 -6.97
N ARG A 380 -3.15 6.09 -5.79
CA ARG A 380 -4.31 6.03 -4.88
C ARG A 380 -4.53 7.27 -4.01
N GLY A 381 -3.46 7.92 -3.56
CA GLY A 381 -3.49 8.95 -2.52
C GLY A 381 -3.35 10.39 -3.01
N TYR A 382 -4.27 10.87 -3.86
CA TYR A 382 -4.22 12.22 -4.44
C TYR A 382 -4.06 13.34 -3.44
N GLY A 383 -4.82 13.28 -2.33
CA GLY A 383 -4.82 14.33 -1.33
C GLY A 383 -3.42 14.68 -0.82
N ARG A 384 -2.50 13.70 -0.78
CA ARG A 384 -1.09 13.88 -0.37
C ARG A 384 -0.38 14.99 -1.16
N MET A 385 -0.78 15.23 -2.42
CA MET A 385 -0.21 16.26 -3.29
C MET A 385 -0.43 17.69 -2.77
N PHE A 386 -1.29 17.89 -1.77
CA PHE A 386 -1.51 19.19 -1.14
C PHE A 386 -0.39 19.59 -0.15
N TRP A 387 0.48 18.68 0.30
CA TRP A 387 1.50 19.00 1.33
C TRP A 387 2.41 20.19 0.99
N PRO A 388 2.89 20.39 -0.25
CA PRO A 388 3.67 21.58 -0.57
C PRO A 388 2.85 22.87 -0.40
N VAL A 389 1.56 22.85 -0.77
CA VAL A 389 0.65 23.99 -0.57
C VAL A 389 0.42 24.23 0.92
N TYR A 390 0.18 23.17 1.69
CA TYR A 390 0.06 23.21 3.15
C TYR A 390 1.25 23.92 3.79
N TYR A 391 2.48 23.60 3.40
CA TYR A 391 3.68 24.25 3.93
C TYR A 391 3.87 25.68 3.44
N LEU A 392 3.46 26.00 2.21
CA LEU A 392 3.43 27.38 1.71
C LEU A 392 2.45 28.26 2.49
N ILE A 393 1.32 27.71 2.95
CA ILE A 393 0.36 28.42 3.82
C ILE A 393 1.04 28.81 5.15
N ILE A 394 1.72 27.87 5.80
CA ILE A 394 2.45 28.14 7.06
C ILE A 394 3.57 29.17 6.81
N LEU A 395 4.35 28.98 5.74
CA LEU A 395 5.43 29.89 5.37
C LEU A 395 4.92 31.31 5.08
N PHE A 396 3.85 31.45 4.29
CA PHE A 396 3.22 32.73 4.00
C PHE A 396 2.82 33.44 5.28
N SER A 397 2.19 32.72 6.20
CA SER A 397 1.69 33.28 7.45
C SER A 397 2.84 33.82 8.31
N LEU A 398 3.91 33.05 8.49
CA LEU A 398 5.11 33.47 9.20
C LEU A 398 5.85 34.62 8.48
N ALA A 399 5.97 34.55 7.15
CA ALA A 399 6.66 35.56 6.37
C ALA A 399 5.98 36.93 6.49
N VAL A 400 4.64 36.99 6.43
CA VAL A 400 3.88 38.23 6.60
C VAL A 400 3.95 38.73 8.04
N ILE A 401 3.70 37.85 9.03
CA ILE A 401 3.76 38.22 10.44
C ILE A 401 5.18 38.62 10.87
N SER A 402 6.23 38.18 10.18
CA SER A 402 7.60 38.64 10.46
C SER A 402 7.88 40.10 10.06
N LYS A 403 6.97 40.74 9.28
CA LYS A 403 7.14 42.12 8.79
C LYS A 403 6.55 43.20 9.69
N ILE A 404 5.75 42.82 10.68
CA ILE A 404 5.30 43.76 11.71
C ILE A 404 6.45 44.02 12.71
N SER A 405 6.20 44.81 13.75
CA SER A 405 7.23 45.05 14.77
C SER A 405 7.65 43.73 15.44
N ARG A 406 8.97 43.58 15.67
CA ARG A 406 9.57 42.36 16.25
C ARG A 406 8.84 41.89 17.52
N ARG A 407 8.51 42.81 18.42
CA ARG A 407 7.79 42.51 19.67
C ARG A 407 6.42 41.90 19.41
N VAL A 408 5.63 42.49 18.53
CA VAL A 408 4.27 42.00 18.23
C VAL A 408 4.33 40.67 17.50
N SER A 409 5.24 40.54 16.52
CA SER A 409 5.47 39.29 15.79
C SER A 409 5.80 38.13 16.73
N LEU A 410 6.77 38.32 17.62
CA LEU A 410 7.17 37.29 18.59
C LEU A 410 6.06 36.93 19.56
N VAL A 411 5.31 37.92 20.07
CA VAL A 411 4.16 37.67 20.95
C VAL A 411 3.10 36.84 20.22
N MET A 412 2.73 37.21 19.00
CA MET A 412 1.72 36.50 18.21
C MET A 412 2.15 35.07 17.89
N ILE A 413 3.35 34.88 17.36
CA ILE A 413 3.86 33.56 16.97
C ILE A 413 3.99 32.64 18.21
N THR A 414 4.48 33.17 19.33
CA THR A 414 4.60 32.40 20.59
C THR A 414 3.23 32.04 21.15
N LEU A 415 2.29 32.99 21.19
CA LEU A 415 0.93 32.77 21.68
C LEU A 415 0.20 31.72 20.82
N PHE A 416 0.26 31.86 19.50
CA PHE A 416 -0.38 30.90 18.60
C PHE A 416 0.28 29.53 18.64
N LEU A 417 1.59 29.45 18.89
CA LEU A 417 2.26 28.16 19.12
C LEU A 417 1.79 27.50 20.42
N ALA A 418 1.60 28.28 21.50
CA ALA A 418 1.06 27.77 22.75
C ALA A 418 -0.37 27.24 22.57
N ILE A 419 -1.22 27.97 21.83
CA ILE A 419 -2.56 27.51 21.46
C ILE A 419 -2.49 26.24 20.61
N HIS A 420 -1.57 26.17 19.66
CA HIS A 420 -1.36 24.98 18.82
C HIS A 420 -0.99 23.74 19.66
N LEU A 421 -0.06 23.89 20.59
CA LEU A 421 0.35 22.82 21.50
C LEU A 421 -0.79 22.38 22.41
N TYR A 422 -1.57 23.32 22.96
CA TYR A 422 -2.73 23.00 23.77
C TYR A 422 -3.77 22.24 22.95
N ASP A 423 -4.10 22.71 21.74
CA ASP A 423 -5.06 22.07 20.84
C ASP A 423 -4.66 20.62 20.51
N LEU A 424 -3.39 20.40 20.18
CA LEU A 424 -2.86 19.09 19.81
C LEU A 424 -2.49 18.19 21.00
N SER A 425 -2.50 18.71 22.23
CA SER A 425 -1.94 18.00 23.40
C SER A 425 -2.57 16.63 23.67
N GLY A 426 -3.85 16.43 23.31
CA GLY A 426 -4.51 15.11 23.40
C GLY A 426 -3.83 14.08 22.51
N MET A 427 -3.77 14.38 21.21
CA MET A 427 -3.10 13.53 20.22
C MET A 427 -1.60 13.38 20.52
N LEU A 428 -0.90 14.44 20.90
CA LEU A 428 0.53 14.38 21.24
C LEU A 428 0.82 13.46 22.43
N THR A 429 -0.05 13.46 23.44
CA THR A 429 0.08 12.56 24.60
C THR A 429 -0.10 11.11 24.19
N SER A 430 -1.12 10.81 23.38
CA SER A 430 -1.37 9.45 22.89
C SER A 430 -0.26 8.96 21.97
N HIS A 431 0.24 9.82 21.10
CA HIS A 431 1.38 9.55 20.23
C HIS A 431 2.65 9.23 21.03
N ARG A 432 2.93 10.04 22.08
CA ARG A 432 4.04 9.78 23.00
C ARG A 432 3.85 8.45 23.74
N ALA A 433 2.64 8.16 24.22
CA ALA A 433 2.34 6.92 24.92
C ALA A 433 2.59 5.69 24.05
N PHE A 434 2.17 5.75 22.78
CA PHE A 434 2.39 4.68 21.80
C PHE A 434 3.88 4.35 21.63
N TYR A 435 4.75 5.35 21.49
CA TYR A 435 6.18 5.11 21.31
C TYR A 435 6.95 4.84 22.60
N SER A 436 6.52 5.41 23.73
CA SER A 436 7.26 5.27 25.00
C SER A 436 7.06 3.90 25.63
N ASN A 437 5.87 3.29 25.47
CA ASN A 437 5.55 1.96 25.97
C ASN A 437 4.79 1.19 24.88
N PRO A 438 5.45 0.80 23.79
CA PRO A 438 4.78 0.11 22.72
C PRO A 438 4.23 -1.25 23.20
N PRO A 439 3.05 -1.67 22.74
CA PRO A 439 2.55 -3.00 23.03
C PRO A 439 3.56 -4.06 22.58
N VAL A 440 3.72 -5.11 23.38
CA VAL A 440 4.58 -6.24 23.01
C VAL A 440 3.84 -7.04 21.94
N TRP A 441 4.50 -7.20 20.78
CA TRP A 441 4.01 -8.13 19.78
C TRP A 441 4.34 -9.55 20.21
N ASN A 442 3.31 -10.35 20.45
CA ASN A 442 3.45 -11.76 20.76
C ASN A 442 2.87 -12.56 19.59
N SER A 443 3.74 -13.29 18.88
CA SER A 443 3.27 -14.17 17.81
C SER A 443 2.27 -15.19 18.37
N PRO A 444 1.14 -15.43 17.67
CA PRO A 444 0.21 -16.49 18.03
C PRO A 444 0.77 -17.89 17.73
N LEU A 445 1.84 -18.01 16.94
CA LEU A 445 2.48 -19.28 16.58
C LEU A 445 3.43 -19.73 17.71
N LYS A 446 2.92 -20.54 18.64
CA LYS A 446 3.58 -20.92 19.91
C LYS A 446 3.92 -22.40 20.01
N ALA A 447 3.23 -23.26 19.26
CA ALA A 447 3.44 -24.69 19.30
C ALA A 447 4.88 -25.08 18.93
N ASN A 448 5.45 -26.08 19.62
CA ASN A 448 6.80 -26.57 19.34
C ASN A 448 6.96 -27.11 17.92
N LEU A 449 5.87 -27.61 17.33
CA LEU A 449 5.83 -28.12 15.96
C LEU A 449 6.26 -27.07 14.92
N TRP A 450 6.12 -25.77 15.20
CA TRP A 450 6.64 -24.71 14.33
C TRP A 450 8.16 -24.84 14.13
N ASN A 451 8.95 -25.19 15.14
CA ASN A 451 10.39 -25.38 14.97
C ASN A 451 10.73 -26.57 14.04
N ASP A 452 9.87 -27.59 14.01
CA ASP A 452 10.04 -28.73 13.11
C ASP A 452 9.64 -28.38 11.68
N ILE A 453 8.55 -27.63 11.53
CA ILE A 453 8.09 -27.08 10.26
C ILE A 453 9.19 -26.23 9.63
N ALA A 454 9.83 -25.35 10.40
CA ALA A 454 10.89 -24.46 9.89
C ALA A 454 12.09 -25.22 9.31
N ARG A 455 12.39 -26.40 9.85
CA ARG A 455 13.51 -27.24 9.38
C ARG A 455 13.17 -28.07 8.14
N ARG A 456 11.88 -28.29 7.88
CA ARG A 456 11.40 -29.25 6.87
C ARG A 456 10.84 -28.61 5.61
N TYR A 457 10.23 -27.43 5.75
CA TYR A 457 9.57 -26.74 4.65
C TYR A 457 10.31 -25.45 4.31
N ASP A 458 10.55 -25.23 3.02
CA ASP A 458 11.25 -24.04 2.50
C ASP A 458 10.27 -22.95 2.00
N LYS A 459 8.97 -23.28 1.94
CA LYS A 459 7.92 -22.32 1.59
C LYS A 459 6.61 -22.49 2.37
N ILE A 460 5.89 -21.38 2.53
CA ILE A 460 4.52 -21.32 3.04
C ILE A 460 3.58 -20.87 1.91
N LEU A 461 2.57 -21.68 1.65
CA LEU A 461 1.50 -21.42 0.70
C LEU A 461 0.23 -21.06 1.47
N TYR A 462 -0.03 -19.77 1.60
CA TYR A 462 -1.26 -19.23 2.12
C TYR A 462 -2.37 -19.36 1.08
N VAL A 463 -3.39 -20.16 1.41
CA VAL A 463 -4.52 -20.52 0.55
C VAL A 463 -5.70 -19.60 0.88
N LEU A 464 -5.81 -18.49 0.14
CA LEU A 464 -6.77 -17.42 0.39
C LEU A 464 -8.18 -17.69 -0.19
N PRO A 465 -9.24 -17.37 0.57
CA PRO A 465 -10.38 -16.61 0.07
C PRO A 465 -10.13 -15.10 0.23
N TYR A 466 -10.74 -14.29 -0.63
CA TYR A 466 -10.75 -12.84 -0.50
C TYR A 466 -11.27 -12.38 0.88
N ASN A 467 -10.62 -11.36 1.47
CA ASN A 467 -10.99 -10.63 2.70
C ASN A 467 -10.64 -11.25 4.07
N ASN A 468 -9.36 -11.39 4.38
CA ASN A 468 -8.93 -11.20 5.77
C ASN A 468 -7.72 -10.26 5.86
N PHE A 469 -7.97 -9.04 6.33
CA PHE A 469 -6.93 -8.06 6.55
C PHE A 469 -6.13 -8.49 7.80
N PHE A 470 -4.85 -8.81 7.64
CA PHE A 470 -3.83 -9.10 8.66
C PHE A 470 -3.73 -10.52 9.27
N GLY A 471 -4.58 -11.48 8.93
CA GLY A 471 -4.45 -12.87 9.41
C GLY A 471 -3.12 -13.57 9.04
N PHE A 472 -2.47 -13.09 7.98
CA PHE A 472 -1.22 -13.63 7.46
C PHE A 472 0.05 -13.08 8.14
N ILE A 473 -0.03 -12.00 8.93
CA ILE A 473 1.16 -11.33 9.52
C ILE A 473 2.01 -12.27 10.38
N PRO A 474 1.43 -13.12 11.26
CA PRO A 474 2.21 -14.10 12.00
C PRO A 474 3.03 -15.05 11.12
N PHE A 475 2.48 -15.45 9.97
CA PHE A 475 3.15 -16.35 9.04
C PHE A 475 4.26 -15.66 8.25
N VAL A 476 4.06 -14.39 7.89
CA VAL A 476 5.12 -13.61 7.23
C VAL A 476 6.27 -13.36 8.20
N GLU A 477 6.01 -13.03 9.47
CA GLU A 477 7.06 -12.91 10.47
C GLU A 477 7.81 -14.23 10.68
N TYR A 478 7.06 -15.31 10.89
CA TYR A 478 7.64 -16.64 11.08
C TYR A 478 8.48 -17.07 9.86
N ALA A 479 8.00 -16.78 8.65
CA ALA A 479 8.73 -17.07 7.42
C ALA A 479 10.01 -16.23 7.31
N ALA A 480 9.97 -14.94 7.66
CA ALA A 480 11.15 -14.07 7.67
C ALA A 480 12.23 -14.57 8.63
N ILE A 481 11.86 -14.90 9.88
CA ILE A 481 12.78 -15.38 10.91
C ILE A 481 13.47 -16.68 10.48
N ASN A 482 12.70 -17.59 9.86
CA ASN A 482 13.20 -18.91 9.46
C ASN A 482 13.73 -18.98 8.03
N LYS A 483 13.79 -17.84 7.31
CA LYS A 483 14.24 -17.76 5.90
C LYS A 483 13.44 -18.64 4.94
N ILE A 484 12.14 -18.74 5.20
CA ILE A 484 11.17 -19.51 4.42
C ILE A 484 10.49 -18.55 3.43
N SER A 485 10.26 -19.00 2.20
CA SER A 485 9.55 -18.18 1.20
C SER A 485 8.04 -18.21 1.45
N ILE A 486 7.30 -17.15 1.15
CA ILE A 486 5.85 -17.11 1.38
C ILE A 486 5.14 -16.46 0.19
N ASN A 487 4.00 -17.01 -0.24
CA ASN A 487 3.27 -16.53 -1.42
C ASN A 487 2.36 -15.32 -1.12
N MET A 488 2.42 -14.80 0.10
CA MET A 488 1.53 -13.77 0.60
C MET A 488 2.33 -12.58 1.14
N GLY A 489 1.84 -11.38 0.90
CA GLY A 489 2.41 -10.14 1.40
C GLY A 489 1.49 -8.96 1.12
N TYR A 490 1.62 -7.89 1.91
CA TYR A 490 0.87 -6.66 1.65
C TYR A 490 1.67 -5.74 0.72
N PHE A 491 1.21 -5.60 -0.53
CA PHE A 491 1.87 -4.74 -1.51
C PHE A 491 0.95 -3.60 -1.90
N ALA A 492 1.50 -2.39 -2.04
CA ALA A 492 0.72 -1.24 -2.48
C ALA A 492 0.14 -1.42 -3.90
N ARG A 493 0.76 -2.30 -4.71
CA ARG A 493 0.31 -2.69 -6.05
C ARG A 493 0.71 -4.14 -6.30
N VAL A 494 -0.14 -4.87 -7.02
CA VAL A 494 0.12 -6.23 -7.49
C VAL A 494 -0.22 -6.35 -8.98
N ASP A 495 0.36 -7.35 -9.63
CA ASP A 495 -0.01 -7.74 -10.98
C ASP A 495 -1.19 -8.73 -10.88
N GLU A 496 -2.40 -8.26 -11.20
CA GLU A 496 -3.63 -9.08 -11.09
C GLU A 496 -3.56 -10.38 -11.90
N ASN A 497 -2.88 -10.37 -13.05
CA ASN A 497 -2.75 -11.57 -13.88
C ASN A 497 -1.88 -12.62 -13.18
N LYS A 498 -0.78 -12.20 -12.55
CA LYS A 498 0.06 -13.09 -11.73
C LYS A 498 -0.71 -13.62 -10.52
N VAL A 499 -1.48 -12.77 -9.84
CA VAL A 499 -2.33 -13.20 -8.71
C VAL A 499 -3.33 -14.27 -9.16
N LYS A 500 -4.08 -14.02 -10.23
CA LYS A 500 -5.05 -15.00 -10.76
C LYS A 500 -4.37 -16.29 -11.21
N ALA A 501 -3.21 -16.20 -11.87
CA ALA A 501 -2.45 -17.37 -12.31
C ALA A 501 -1.92 -18.20 -11.12
N ALA A 502 -1.39 -17.55 -10.08
CA ALA A 502 -0.91 -18.21 -8.87
C ALA A 502 -2.05 -18.90 -8.11
N GLN A 503 -3.19 -18.22 -7.94
CA GLN A 503 -4.40 -18.79 -7.32
C GLN A 503 -4.94 -19.98 -8.12
N SER A 504 -4.94 -19.88 -9.45
CA SER A 504 -5.34 -20.97 -10.35
C SER A 504 -4.47 -22.20 -10.16
N LYS A 505 -3.15 -22.02 -10.24
CA LYS A 505 -2.16 -23.09 -10.07
C LYS A 505 -2.33 -23.78 -8.72
N LEU A 506 -2.35 -23.00 -7.63
CA LEU A 506 -2.51 -23.52 -6.28
C LEU A 506 -3.81 -24.31 -6.12
N THR A 507 -4.93 -23.78 -6.62
CA THR A 507 -6.23 -24.46 -6.50
C THR A 507 -6.27 -25.78 -7.28
N LYS A 508 -5.61 -25.85 -8.45
CA LYS A 508 -5.49 -27.10 -9.23
C LYS A 508 -4.66 -28.15 -8.50
N GLU A 509 -3.55 -27.76 -7.90
CA GLU A 509 -2.71 -28.65 -7.10
C GLU A 509 -3.47 -29.23 -5.90
N LEU A 510 -4.24 -28.37 -5.19
CA LEU A 510 -5.11 -28.78 -4.08
C LEU A 510 -6.20 -29.77 -4.53
N LEU A 511 -6.84 -29.52 -5.68
CA LEU A 511 -7.88 -30.40 -6.24
C LEU A 511 -7.34 -31.75 -6.70
N ALA A 512 -6.09 -31.80 -7.16
CA ALA A 512 -5.43 -33.03 -7.57
C ALA A 512 -4.80 -33.81 -6.41
N GLY A 513 -4.74 -33.23 -5.20
CA GLY A 513 -3.95 -33.78 -4.08
C GLY A 513 -2.45 -33.81 -4.37
N ASN A 514 -1.98 -32.98 -5.32
CA ASN A 514 -0.56 -32.89 -5.71
C ASN A 514 0.12 -31.82 -4.86
N PHE A 515 0.16 -32.07 -3.54
CA PHE A 515 0.81 -31.17 -2.60
C PHE A 515 2.34 -31.21 -2.76
N ASP A 516 2.96 -30.04 -2.73
CA ASP A 516 4.40 -29.88 -2.77
C ASP A 516 5.02 -30.36 -1.44
N PRO A 517 5.91 -31.37 -1.44
CA PRO A 517 6.49 -31.92 -0.22
C PRO A 517 7.39 -30.94 0.55
N SER A 518 7.76 -29.82 -0.07
CA SER A 518 8.58 -28.75 0.53
C SER A 518 7.74 -27.56 1.00
N ALA A 519 6.42 -27.57 0.80
CA ALA A 519 5.52 -26.49 1.21
C ALA A 519 4.64 -26.83 2.42
N LEU A 520 4.52 -25.88 3.35
CA LEU A 520 3.42 -25.85 4.32
C LEU A 520 2.25 -25.08 3.72
N TYR A 521 1.04 -25.64 3.80
CA TYR A 521 -0.18 -24.98 3.34
C TYR A 521 -0.96 -24.44 4.54
N VAL A 522 -1.40 -23.19 4.47
CA VAL A 522 -2.19 -22.51 5.51
C VAL A 522 -3.53 -22.09 4.90
N PHE A 523 -4.65 -22.41 5.55
CA PHE A 523 -5.98 -22.20 5.00
C PHE A 523 -6.83 -21.26 5.84
N GLU A 524 -7.45 -20.29 5.18
CA GLU A 524 -8.58 -19.52 5.73
C GLU A 524 -9.91 -19.94 5.11
N ASP A 525 -9.90 -20.33 3.83
CA ASP A 525 -11.11 -20.71 3.11
C ASP A 525 -11.58 -22.11 3.56
N LYS A 526 -12.77 -22.16 4.17
CA LYS A 526 -13.37 -23.42 4.62
C LYS A 526 -13.60 -24.41 3.47
N LYS A 527 -13.97 -23.93 2.27
CA LYS A 527 -14.24 -24.76 1.08
C LYS A 527 -12.94 -25.40 0.56
N LEU A 528 -11.88 -24.63 0.37
CA LEU A 528 -10.56 -25.12 -0.06
C LEU A 528 -9.89 -26.00 0.99
N TRP A 529 -10.08 -25.69 2.28
CA TRP A 529 -9.67 -26.56 3.37
C TRP A 529 -10.31 -27.95 3.25
N ILE A 530 -11.64 -28.02 3.10
CA ILE A 530 -12.36 -29.30 2.99
C ILE A 530 -11.91 -30.07 1.73
N VAL A 531 -11.72 -29.37 0.61
CA VAL A 531 -11.18 -29.99 -0.62
C VAL A 531 -9.79 -30.59 -0.37
N ALA A 532 -8.90 -29.87 0.31
CA ALA A 532 -7.54 -30.33 0.57
C ALA A 532 -7.50 -31.57 1.48
N ILE A 533 -8.22 -31.55 2.61
CA ILE A 533 -8.24 -32.71 3.54
C ILE A 533 -8.89 -33.96 2.91
N THR A 534 -9.78 -33.76 1.95
CA THR A 534 -10.47 -34.85 1.22
C THR A 534 -9.53 -35.58 0.25
N ASN A 535 -8.44 -34.92 -0.17
CA ASN A 535 -7.47 -35.40 -1.17
C ASN A 535 -6.08 -35.67 -0.54
N LEU A 536 -5.99 -35.84 0.78
CA LEU A 536 -4.74 -36.17 1.47
C LEU A 536 -4.15 -37.48 0.95
N LYS A 537 -2.82 -37.51 0.80
CA LYS A 537 -2.08 -38.74 0.49
C LYS A 537 -1.53 -39.36 1.77
N ASN A 538 -1.19 -40.64 1.67
CA ASN A 538 -0.53 -41.36 2.77
C ASN A 538 0.78 -40.65 3.14
N GLY A 539 0.90 -40.25 4.41
CA GLY A 539 2.06 -39.54 4.95
C GLY A 539 1.83 -38.05 5.20
N ASP A 540 0.79 -37.45 4.61
CA ASP A 540 0.43 -36.06 4.86
C ASP A 540 -0.33 -35.93 6.19
N LEU A 541 -0.15 -34.79 6.87
CA LEU A 541 -0.96 -34.44 8.04
C LEU A 541 -1.69 -33.13 7.80
N ALA A 542 -2.92 -33.06 8.29
CA ALA A 542 -3.71 -31.84 8.28
C ALA A 542 -4.43 -31.70 9.62
N GLY A 543 -4.47 -30.49 10.14
CA GLY A 543 -5.14 -30.20 11.40
C GLY A 543 -5.14 -28.72 11.73
N GLU A 544 -5.51 -28.42 12.96
CA GLU A 544 -5.44 -27.08 13.53
C GLU A 544 -4.19 -26.97 14.42
N LEU A 545 -3.40 -25.92 14.21
CA LEU A 545 -2.19 -25.60 14.97
C LEU A 545 -2.27 -24.14 15.40
N ASP A 546 -2.32 -23.88 16.71
CA ASP A 546 -2.52 -22.55 17.30
C ASP A 546 -3.72 -21.76 16.71
N GLY A 547 -4.81 -22.46 16.39
CA GLY A 547 -6.02 -21.87 15.79
C GLY A 547 -5.99 -21.74 14.27
N PHE A 548 -4.90 -22.13 13.62
CA PHE A 548 -4.74 -22.06 12.16
C PHE A 548 -4.86 -23.43 11.51
N LYS A 549 -5.58 -23.49 10.40
CA LYS A 549 -5.71 -24.72 9.61
C LYS A 549 -4.49 -24.91 8.74
N VAL A 550 -3.75 -25.98 9.00
CA VAL A 550 -2.50 -26.29 8.29
C VAL A 550 -2.57 -27.66 7.65
N LEU A 551 -1.98 -27.78 6.46
CA LEU A 551 -1.69 -29.06 5.81
C LEU A 551 -0.19 -29.12 5.57
N ALA A 552 0.43 -30.17 6.09
CA ALA A 552 1.86 -30.40 6.13
C ALA A 552 2.16 -31.73 5.42
N PRO A 553 2.52 -31.69 4.12
CA PRO A 553 2.80 -32.87 3.32
C PRO A 553 3.96 -33.69 3.89
N ARG A 554 3.82 -35.02 3.91
CA ARG A 554 4.83 -35.96 4.47
C ARG A 554 5.22 -35.72 5.93
N LEU A 555 4.48 -34.92 6.71
CA LEU A 555 4.83 -34.69 8.12
C LEU A 555 4.73 -35.96 8.97
N ASN A 556 3.80 -36.86 8.64
CA ASN A 556 3.62 -38.13 9.38
C ASN A 556 4.84 -39.08 9.27
N THR A 557 5.74 -38.82 8.32
CA THR A 557 6.97 -39.61 8.17
C THR A 557 8.10 -39.14 9.10
N CYS A 558 7.91 -38.02 9.80
CA CYS A 558 8.87 -37.48 10.74
C CYS A 558 8.68 -38.09 12.12
N ARG A 559 9.62 -38.94 12.55
CA ARG A 559 9.56 -39.62 13.85
C ARG A 559 9.90 -38.71 15.03
N ASP A 560 10.72 -37.70 14.80
CA ASP A 560 11.21 -36.78 15.85
C ASP A 560 10.40 -35.48 15.93
N CYS A 561 9.33 -35.35 15.14
CA CYS A 561 8.51 -34.14 15.12
C CYS A 561 7.49 -34.13 16.25
N SER A 562 7.26 -32.95 16.84
CA SER A 562 6.32 -32.73 17.95
C SER A 562 4.87 -32.65 17.46
N ILE A 563 4.36 -33.72 16.85
CA ILE A 563 3.05 -33.75 16.17
C ILE A 563 1.89 -33.63 17.17
N ASP A 564 2.10 -33.89 18.46
CA ASP A 564 1.06 -33.81 19.50
C ASP A 564 0.38 -32.43 19.61
N SER A 565 1.07 -31.37 19.19
CA SER A 565 0.50 -30.02 19.17
C SER A 565 -0.48 -29.79 18.01
N LEU A 566 -0.45 -30.65 16.99
CA LEU A 566 -1.36 -30.60 15.86
C LEU A 566 -2.68 -31.28 16.24
N LYS A 567 -3.72 -30.48 16.42
CA LYS A 567 -5.07 -31.02 16.60
C LYS A 567 -5.55 -31.56 15.26
N LEU A 568 -5.39 -32.87 15.06
CA LEU A 568 -5.92 -33.55 13.89
C LEU A 568 -7.42 -33.31 13.83
N LEU A 569 -7.86 -32.61 12.79
CA LEU A 569 -9.27 -32.43 12.53
C LEU A 569 -9.72 -33.72 11.84
N GLU A 570 -10.50 -34.53 12.54
CA GLU A 570 -11.23 -35.60 11.87
C GLU A 570 -12.00 -34.99 10.71
N ILE A 571 -11.97 -35.65 9.55
CA ILE A 571 -12.84 -35.30 8.43
C ILE A 571 -14.26 -35.64 8.90
N GLN A 572 -14.89 -34.75 9.67
CA GLN A 572 -16.33 -34.81 9.82
C GLN A 572 -16.86 -34.59 8.41
N GLN A 573 -17.48 -35.63 7.86
CA GLN A 573 -18.29 -35.53 6.65
C GLN A 573 -19.52 -34.69 7.02
N ASP A 574 -19.34 -33.39 7.22
CA ASP A 574 -20.40 -32.45 7.59
C ASP A 574 -21.42 -32.24 6.45
N GLY A 575 -21.38 -33.08 5.42
CA GLY A 575 -22.15 -32.90 4.20
C GLY A 575 -21.97 -31.52 3.58
N TYR A 576 -20.83 -30.85 3.83
CA TYR A 576 -20.65 -29.44 3.44
C TYR A 576 -20.85 -29.26 1.92
N PHE A 577 -20.34 -30.21 1.15
CA PHE A 577 -20.50 -30.27 -0.31
C PHE A 577 -21.64 -31.17 -0.76
N ASP A 578 -22.47 -31.70 0.14
CA ASP A 578 -23.56 -32.55 -0.27
C ASP A 578 -24.58 -31.74 -1.07
N MET A 579 -24.95 -32.32 -2.22
CA MET A 579 -25.99 -31.76 -3.04
C MET A 579 -27.33 -31.88 -2.27
N PRO A 580 -28.05 -30.79 -2.02
CA PRO A 580 -29.39 -30.86 -1.46
C PRO A 580 -30.33 -31.57 -2.44
N ASP A 581 -31.40 -32.15 -1.92
CA ASP A 581 -32.43 -32.75 -2.75
C ASP A 581 -33.14 -31.62 -3.52
N GLY A 582 -32.81 -31.44 -4.79
CA GLY A 582 -33.35 -30.37 -5.64
C GLY A 582 -32.30 -29.66 -6.49
N ILE A 583 -32.57 -28.37 -6.77
CA ILE A 583 -31.79 -27.54 -7.70
C ILE A 583 -30.75 -26.72 -6.93
N LEU A 584 -29.49 -26.83 -7.34
CA LEU A 584 -28.44 -25.89 -6.97
C LEU A 584 -28.61 -24.59 -7.74
N SER A 585 -28.84 -23.48 -7.04
CA SER A 585 -29.02 -22.15 -7.63
C SER A 585 -27.82 -21.25 -7.36
N PHE A 586 -27.24 -20.69 -8.41
CA PHE A 586 -25.95 -19.96 -8.40
C PHE A 586 -26.09 -18.43 -8.46
N HIS A 587 -27.25 -17.88 -8.13
CA HIS A 587 -27.39 -16.43 -7.92
C HIS A 587 -26.93 -16.01 -6.52
N ASN A 588 -26.76 -14.71 -6.32
CA ASN A 588 -26.52 -14.12 -5.01
C ASN A 588 -27.69 -14.42 -4.07
N GLY A 589 -27.39 -14.97 -2.88
CA GLY A 589 -28.39 -15.49 -1.95
C GLY A 589 -28.88 -16.93 -2.23
N GLY A 590 -28.40 -17.57 -3.30
CA GLY A 590 -28.67 -18.98 -3.59
C GLY A 590 -27.89 -19.96 -2.70
N THR A 591 -28.31 -21.22 -2.69
CA THR A 591 -27.69 -22.28 -1.86
C THR A 591 -26.37 -22.79 -2.40
N ALA A 592 -26.04 -22.48 -3.67
CA ALA A 592 -25.00 -23.21 -4.39
C ALA A 592 -23.60 -22.57 -4.41
N ARG A 593 -23.44 -21.37 -3.85
CA ARG A 593 -22.17 -20.63 -3.90
C ARG A 593 -20.99 -21.43 -3.32
N LYS A 594 -21.23 -22.23 -2.27
CA LYS A 594 -20.22 -23.11 -1.66
C LYS A 594 -19.67 -24.18 -2.62
N HIS A 595 -20.39 -24.54 -3.70
CA HIS A 595 -19.96 -25.54 -4.68
C HIS A 595 -19.12 -24.96 -5.82
N LEU A 596 -19.02 -23.63 -5.94
CA LEU A 596 -18.16 -22.95 -6.91
C LEU A 596 -16.72 -22.97 -6.40
N ILE A 597 -15.87 -23.86 -6.94
CA ILE A 597 -14.52 -24.07 -6.41
C ILE A 597 -13.51 -23.08 -6.97
N TYR A 598 -13.46 -22.96 -8.29
CA TYR A 598 -12.42 -22.24 -9.02
C TYR A 598 -12.99 -21.67 -10.33
N GLY A 599 -12.47 -20.53 -10.80
CA GLY A 599 -12.80 -19.97 -12.11
C GLY A 599 -14.17 -19.30 -12.21
N TRP A 600 -14.72 -18.81 -11.09
CA TRP A 600 -16.03 -18.16 -11.03
C TRP A 600 -15.90 -16.73 -10.49
N SER A 601 -16.68 -15.80 -11.04
CA SER A 601 -16.79 -14.44 -10.53
C SER A 601 -17.63 -14.38 -9.23
N GLY A 602 -17.81 -13.17 -8.70
CA GLY A 602 -18.87 -12.92 -7.72
C GLY A 602 -20.25 -13.28 -8.30
N SER A 603 -21.11 -13.88 -7.47
CA SER A 603 -22.48 -14.21 -7.86
C SER A 603 -23.33 -12.94 -7.97
N GLU A 604 -24.08 -12.83 -9.05
CA GLU A 604 -25.02 -11.75 -9.35
C GLU A 604 -26.44 -12.18 -8.99
N SER A 605 -27.42 -11.27 -9.01
CA SER A 605 -28.82 -11.56 -8.63
C SER A 605 -29.49 -12.68 -9.45
N TRP A 606 -28.92 -13.03 -10.60
CA TRP A 606 -29.48 -13.99 -11.54
C TRP A 606 -28.61 -15.25 -11.75
N GLY A 607 -27.32 -15.23 -11.41
CA GLY A 607 -26.38 -16.33 -11.70
C GLY A 607 -24.92 -15.97 -11.40
N THR A 608 -23.98 -16.79 -11.85
CA THR A 608 -22.53 -16.54 -11.69
C THR A 608 -21.78 -16.75 -12.99
N TRP A 609 -20.96 -15.78 -13.41
CA TRP A 609 -20.10 -15.90 -14.58
C TRP A 609 -18.86 -16.75 -14.30
N SER A 610 -18.40 -17.48 -15.31
CA SER A 610 -17.02 -17.94 -15.37
C SER A 610 -16.06 -16.74 -15.42
N ASP A 611 -14.91 -16.82 -14.73
CA ASP A 611 -13.80 -15.87 -14.84
C ASP A 611 -12.50 -16.64 -15.09
N GLY A 612 -12.13 -16.76 -16.37
CA GLY A 612 -10.95 -17.49 -16.85
C GLY A 612 -11.29 -18.55 -17.89
N HIS A 613 -10.27 -19.28 -18.33
CA HIS A 613 -10.40 -20.36 -19.33
C HIS A 613 -10.84 -21.71 -18.74
N GLU A 614 -11.03 -21.79 -17.43
CA GLU A 614 -11.45 -23.03 -16.77
C GLU A 614 -12.19 -22.70 -15.48
N ALA A 615 -13.28 -23.42 -15.20
CA ALA A 615 -14.03 -23.31 -13.96
C ALA A 615 -14.44 -24.68 -13.41
N VAL A 616 -14.53 -24.78 -12.07
CA VAL A 616 -14.79 -26.03 -11.36
C VAL A 616 -15.97 -25.90 -10.42
N VAL A 617 -16.92 -26.84 -10.52
CA VAL A 617 -18.00 -27.06 -9.55
C VAL A 617 -17.77 -28.40 -8.86
N TYR A 618 -18.00 -28.45 -7.55
CA TYR A 618 -17.84 -29.67 -6.77
C TYR A 618 -19.02 -29.92 -5.83
N PHE A 619 -19.54 -31.14 -5.84
CA PHE A 619 -20.54 -31.60 -4.88
C PHE A 619 -20.45 -33.11 -4.65
N ASN A 620 -21.04 -33.57 -3.54
CA ASN A 620 -21.19 -34.99 -3.23
C ASN A 620 -22.64 -35.41 -3.45
N LEU A 621 -22.83 -36.62 -3.97
CA LEU A 621 -24.12 -37.29 -3.99
C LEU A 621 -24.36 -37.91 -2.60
N LYS A 622 -25.39 -37.44 -1.86
CA LYS A 622 -25.76 -37.96 -0.53
C LYS A 622 -25.92 -39.49 -0.51
N LYS A 623 -26.43 -40.05 -1.61
CA LYS A 623 -26.60 -41.49 -1.81
C LYS A 623 -26.15 -41.85 -3.21
N ALA A 624 -25.24 -42.82 -3.34
CA ALA A 624 -24.77 -43.30 -4.63
C ALA A 624 -25.95 -43.87 -5.45
N PRO A 625 -26.27 -43.29 -6.63
CA PRO A 625 -27.31 -43.82 -7.51
C PRO A 625 -26.97 -45.22 -8.03
N VAL A 626 -27.98 -46.05 -8.23
CA VAL A 626 -27.84 -47.46 -8.65
C VAL A 626 -27.50 -47.60 -10.15
N GLY A 627 -27.75 -46.57 -10.94
CA GLY A 627 -27.49 -46.51 -12.39
C GLY A 627 -27.05 -45.12 -12.84
N ASP A 628 -26.82 -44.97 -14.14
CA ASP A 628 -26.38 -43.70 -14.74
C ASP A 628 -27.29 -42.54 -14.34
N ILE A 629 -26.74 -41.34 -14.30
CA ILE A 629 -27.48 -40.13 -13.92
C ILE A 629 -27.40 -39.07 -14.99
N ALA A 630 -28.43 -38.24 -15.09
CA ALA A 630 -28.45 -37.08 -15.97
C ALA A 630 -28.17 -35.81 -15.15
N LEU A 631 -27.09 -35.12 -15.49
CA LEU A 631 -26.76 -33.80 -14.97
C LEU A 631 -27.40 -32.74 -15.88
N HIS A 632 -28.25 -31.91 -15.31
CA HIS A 632 -28.86 -30.77 -15.99
C HIS A 632 -28.07 -29.52 -15.64
N LEU A 633 -27.53 -28.86 -16.66
CA LEU A 633 -26.70 -27.67 -16.55
C LEU A 633 -27.38 -26.51 -17.26
N THR A 634 -27.87 -25.52 -16.51
CA THR A 634 -28.58 -24.36 -17.09
C THR A 634 -27.73 -23.10 -17.01
N GLY A 635 -27.61 -22.43 -18.15
CA GLY A 635 -26.91 -21.16 -18.27
C GLY A 635 -26.97 -20.53 -19.65
N GLY A 636 -26.33 -19.38 -19.78
CA GLY A 636 -26.14 -18.63 -21.03
C GLY A 636 -24.66 -18.42 -21.33
N ALA A 637 -24.33 -17.99 -22.55
CA ALA A 637 -22.94 -17.71 -22.95
C ALA A 637 -22.69 -16.21 -23.17
N PHE A 638 -21.44 -15.79 -23.00
CA PHE A 638 -20.99 -14.46 -23.39
C PHE A 638 -20.64 -14.45 -24.89
N VAL A 639 -21.60 -14.01 -25.70
CA VAL A 639 -21.47 -13.88 -27.16
C VAL A 639 -21.92 -12.49 -27.62
N ASN A 640 -21.33 -12.00 -28.70
CA ASN A 640 -21.70 -10.75 -29.37
C ASN A 640 -21.29 -10.79 -30.85
N GLU A 641 -21.56 -9.73 -31.62
CA GLU A 641 -21.25 -9.68 -33.05
C GLU A 641 -19.76 -9.92 -33.38
N LYS A 642 -18.84 -9.45 -32.54
CA LYS A 642 -17.37 -9.63 -32.71
C LYS A 642 -16.86 -10.95 -32.15
N HIS A 643 -17.66 -11.62 -31.34
CA HIS A 643 -17.34 -12.90 -30.71
C HIS A 643 -18.61 -13.75 -30.62
N PRO A 644 -19.07 -14.30 -31.78
CA PRO A 644 -20.42 -14.84 -31.90
C PRO A 644 -20.55 -16.26 -31.36
N LEU A 645 -19.47 -16.89 -30.87
CA LEU A 645 -19.46 -18.30 -30.53
C LEU A 645 -18.58 -18.57 -29.30
N GLN A 646 -19.10 -19.37 -28.38
CA GLN A 646 -18.39 -19.90 -27.21
C GLN A 646 -18.44 -21.42 -27.21
N ARG A 647 -17.29 -22.08 -27.04
CA ARG A 647 -17.21 -23.52 -26.77
C ARG A 647 -16.93 -23.78 -25.29
N MET A 648 -17.56 -24.81 -24.76
CA MET A 648 -17.37 -25.30 -23.40
C MET A 648 -17.14 -26.81 -23.42
N ASP A 649 -15.91 -27.24 -23.11
CA ASP A 649 -15.61 -28.65 -22.90
C ASP A 649 -15.96 -29.03 -21.46
N VAL A 650 -16.84 -30.02 -21.27
CA VAL A 650 -17.28 -30.46 -19.94
C VAL A 650 -16.64 -31.79 -19.57
N PHE A 651 -15.99 -31.82 -18.42
CA PHE A 651 -15.36 -33.00 -17.84
C PHE A 651 -16.02 -33.32 -16.49
N ILE A 652 -16.26 -34.61 -16.24
CA ILE A 652 -16.71 -35.10 -14.94
C ILE A 652 -15.64 -36.04 -14.39
N ASN A 653 -15.08 -35.72 -13.23
CA ASN A 653 -13.99 -36.47 -12.60
C ASN A 653 -12.86 -36.79 -13.61
N ASP A 654 -12.45 -35.76 -14.37
CA ASP A 654 -11.37 -35.79 -15.38
C ASP A 654 -11.67 -36.58 -16.66
N VAL A 655 -12.89 -37.12 -16.82
CA VAL A 655 -13.34 -37.74 -18.07
C VAL A 655 -14.14 -36.72 -18.90
N LYS A 656 -13.74 -36.49 -20.16
CA LYS A 656 -14.47 -35.59 -21.07
C LYS A 656 -15.83 -36.19 -21.42
N MET A 657 -16.92 -35.49 -21.09
CA MET A 657 -18.28 -35.94 -21.40
C MET A 657 -18.74 -35.42 -22.76
N CYS A 658 -18.58 -34.12 -23.00
CA CYS A 658 -19.06 -33.47 -24.22
C CYS A 658 -18.38 -32.11 -24.44
N THR A 659 -18.66 -31.51 -25.61
CA THR A 659 -18.39 -30.11 -25.92
C THR A 659 -19.73 -29.44 -26.22
N ILE A 660 -20.05 -28.38 -25.48
CA ILE A 660 -21.24 -27.56 -25.68
C ILE A 660 -20.82 -26.31 -26.47
N ILE A 661 -21.58 -25.97 -27.51
CA ILE A 661 -21.36 -24.78 -28.34
C ILE A 661 -22.55 -23.85 -28.17
N ARG A 662 -22.29 -22.57 -27.94
CA ARG A 662 -23.31 -21.51 -27.80
C ARG A 662 -23.00 -20.38 -28.76
N ASP A 663 -23.99 -19.99 -29.54
CA ASP A 663 -24.01 -18.86 -30.45
C ASP A 663 -25.01 -17.76 -30.02
N SER A 664 -25.70 -18.00 -28.91
CA SER A 664 -26.69 -17.11 -28.31
C SER A 664 -26.47 -16.96 -26.81
N SER A 665 -26.74 -15.76 -26.30
CA SER A 665 -26.76 -15.46 -24.86
C SER A 665 -28.01 -16.02 -24.15
N ALA A 666 -28.97 -16.56 -24.90
CA ALA A 666 -30.17 -17.16 -24.36
C ALA A 666 -29.85 -18.29 -23.38
N GLU A 667 -30.65 -18.33 -22.30
CA GLU A 667 -30.58 -19.41 -21.32
C GLU A 667 -31.06 -20.71 -21.95
N LYS A 668 -30.30 -21.79 -21.74
CA LYS A 668 -30.67 -23.15 -22.14
C LYS A 668 -30.12 -24.15 -21.15
N THR A 669 -30.84 -25.25 -20.99
CA THR A 669 -30.44 -26.40 -20.17
C THR A 669 -29.83 -27.47 -21.06
N ASP A 670 -28.59 -27.84 -20.77
CA ASP A 670 -27.90 -28.96 -21.38
C ASP A 670 -27.99 -30.18 -20.45
N ILE A 671 -28.21 -31.36 -21.03
CA ILE A 671 -28.32 -32.63 -20.30
C ILE A 671 -27.07 -33.46 -20.58
N ILE A 672 -26.34 -33.82 -19.53
CA ILE A 672 -25.09 -34.57 -19.61
C ILE A 672 -25.28 -35.90 -18.89
N LEU A 673 -25.19 -37.01 -19.62
CA LEU A 673 -25.27 -38.35 -19.05
C LEU A 673 -23.93 -38.68 -18.36
N ILE A 674 -23.99 -39.05 -17.08
CA ILE A 674 -22.85 -39.45 -16.27
C ILE A 674 -22.97 -40.95 -15.98
N PRO A 675 -22.13 -41.79 -16.63
CA PRO A 675 -22.07 -43.21 -16.35
C PRO A 675 -21.74 -43.53 -14.90
N LYS A 676 -22.34 -44.59 -14.36
CA LYS A 676 -22.18 -44.97 -12.95
C LYS A 676 -20.74 -45.16 -12.49
N TYR A 677 -19.88 -45.65 -13.37
CA TYR A 677 -18.47 -45.94 -13.03
C TYR A 677 -17.69 -44.68 -12.63
N ILE A 678 -18.08 -43.51 -13.16
CA ILE A 678 -17.38 -42.23 -12.93
C ILE A 678 -17.50 -41.78 -11.47
N TYR A 679 -18.69 -41.93 -10.88
CA TYR A 679 -18.94 -41.49 -9.50
C TYR A 679 -18.79 -42.62 -8.47
N ILE A 680 -18.85 -43.89 -8.87
CA ILE A 680 -18.51 -45.01 -7.97
C ILE A 680 -17.03 -44.94 -7.59
N LYS A 681 -16.13 -44.72 -8.56
CA LYS A 681 -14.68 -44.60 -8.33
C LYS A 681 -14.33 -43.48 -7.36
N SER A 682 -15.09 -42.38 -7.40
CA SER A 682 -14.90 -41.21 -6.55
C SER A 682 -15.74 -41.25 -5.26
N ARG A 683 -16.44 -42.36 -4.96
CA ARG A 683 -17.34 -42.52 -3.80
C ARG A 683 -18.43 -41.44 -3.72
N GLY A 684 -19.09 -41.16 -4.84
CA GLY A 684 -20.18 -40.19 -4.93
C GLY A 684 -19.74 -38.74 -5.11
N LYS A 685 -18.43 -38.45 -5.17
CA LYS A 685 -17.91 -37.10 -5.40
C LYS A 685 -17.98 -36.76 -6.89
N ILE A 686 -18.55 -35.60 -7.23
CA ILE A 686 -18.67 -35.10 -8.59
C ILE A 686 -17.87 -33.81 -8.70
N LYS A 687 -16.80 -33.84 -9.49
CA LYS A 687 -16.02 -32.66 -9.91
C LYS A 687 -16.37 -32.37 -11.37
N ILE A 688 -17.11 -31.28 -11.60
CA ILE A 688 -17.40 -30.78 -12.94
C ILE A 688 -16.32 -29.76 -13.29
N THR A 689 -15.54 -30.02 -14.31
CA THR A 689 -14.57 -29.06 -14.87
C THR A 689 -15.06 -28.61 -16.23
N MET A 690 -15.24 -27.30 -16.39
CA MET A 690 -15.62 -26.67 -17.64
C MET A 690 -14.43 -25.89 -18.18
N ARG A 691 -14.03 -26.15 -19.43
CA ARG A 691 -12.94 -25.43 -20.11
C ARG A 691 -13.49 -24.58 -21.24
N PHE A 692 -13.02 -23.34 -21.30
CA PHE A 692 -13.51 -22.28 -22.16
C PHE A 692 -12.40 -21.80 -23.11
N PRO A 693 -12.13 -22.51 -24.21
CA PRO A 693 -11.08 -22.12 -25.16
C PRO A 693 -11.33 -20.75 -25.79
N ASP A 694 -12.59 -20.30 -25.87
CA ASP A 694 -12.98 -19.04 -26.50
C ASP A 694 -13.29 -17.93 -25.48
N ALA A 695 -12.98 -18.11 -24.19
CA ALA A 695 -13.26 -17.08 -23.18
C ALA A 695 -12.58 -15.75 -23.54
N VAL A 696 -13.34 -14.66 -23.46
CA VAL A 696 -12.90 -13.33 -23.84
C VAL A 696 -13.47 -12.30 -22.88
N SER A 697 -12.75 -11.20 -22.65
CA SER A 697 -13.25 -10.12 -21.81
C SER A 697 -14.13 -9.15 -22.60
N PRO A 698 -15.19 -8.58 -21.99
CA PRO A 698 -15.95 -7.48 -22.59
C PRO A 698 -15.07 -6.31 -23.04
N ALA A 699 -13.98 -6.04 -22.33
CA ALA A 699 -12.97 -5.06 -22.73
C ALA A 699 -12.26 -5.40 -24.05
N ALA A 700 -11.84 -6.66 -24.24
CA ALA A 700 -11.13 -7.07 -25.45
C ALA A 700 -12.01 -6.97 -26.71
N VAL A 701 -13.32 -7.12 -26.58
CA VAL A 701 -14.30 -6.94 -27.67
C VAL A 701 -14.81 -5.49 -27.79
N GLY A 702 -14.40 -4.60 -26.89
CA GLY A 702 -14.76 -3.18 -26.88
C GLY A 702 -16.20 -2.91 -26.46
N MET A 703 -16.78 -3.74 -25.58
CA MET A 703 -18.12 -3.56 -25.04
C MET A 703 -18.15 -2.75 -23.72
N SER A 704 -17.15 -2.93 -22.85
CA SER A 704 -17.06 -2.23 -21.56
C SER A 704 -15.62 -2.29 -21.01
N GLU A 705 -15.33 -1.71 -19.85
CA GLU A 705 -14.02 -1.82 -19.17
C GLU A 705 -13.87 -3.14 -18.35
N ASP A 706 -14.83 -4.06 -18.45
CA ASP A 706 -14.78 -5.33 -17.73
C ASP A 706 -13.67 -6.23 -18.30
N SER A 707 -12.69 -6.54 -17.45
CA SER A 707 -11.50 -7.33 -17.77
C SER A 707 -11.62 -8.81 -17.41
N ARG A 708 -12.75 -9.24 -16.84
CA ARG A 708 -13.01 -10.66 -16.56
C ARG A 708 -13.05 -11.45 -17.88
N LEU A 709 -12.46 -12.63 -17.90
CA LEU A 709 -12.54 -13.52 -19.06
C LEU A 709 -13.84 -14.33 -18.97
N LEU A 710 -14.87 -13.88 -19.68
CA LEU A 710 -16.21 -14.45 -19.62
C LEU A 710 -16.40 -15.49 -20.72
N SER A 711 -17.17 -16.54 -20.43
CA SER A 711 -17.60 -17.53 -21.41
C SER A 711 -18.99 -18.06 -21.09
N PHE A 712 -19.21 -18.61 -19.89
CA PHE A 712 -20.48 -19.22 -19.51
C PHE A 712 -21.00 -18.64 -18.20
N ALA A 713 -22.29 -18.32 -18.16
CA ALA A 713 -22.99 -17.89 -16.98
C ALA A 713 -23.83 -19.02 -16.40
N LEU A 714 -23.36 -19.57 -15.29
CA LEU A 714 -24.02 -20.67 -14.59
C LEU A 714 -25.18 -20.15 -13.75
N LYS A 715 -26.37 -20.73 -13.96
CA LYS A 715 -27.57 -20.40 -13.17
C LYS A 715 -28.01 -21.54 -12.27
N LYS A 716 -28.16 -22.75 -12.83
CA LYS A 716 -28.73 -23.90 -12.11
C LYS A 716 -28.04 -25.20 -12.46
N ILE A 717 -27.93 -26.08 -11.47
CA ILE A 717 -27.54 -27.49 -11.64
C ILE A 717 -28.51 -28.39 -10.87
N TRP A 718 -29.00 -29.46 -11.48
CA TRP A 718 -29.67 -30.54 -10.77
C TRP A 718 -29.38 -31.89 -11.41
N ILE A 719 -29.73 -32.96 -10.71
CA ILE A 719 -29.52 -34.33 -11.17
C ILE A 719 -30.87 -35.03 -11.23
N SER A 720 -31.10 -35.80 -12.30
CA SER A 720 -32.19 -36.78 -12.38
C SER A 720 -31.62 -38.18 -12.58
N LYS A 721 -32.39 -39.18 -12.15
CA LYS A 721 -32.09 -40.60 -12.38
C LYS A 721 -32.55 -41.04 -13.76
#